data_AF-A0A933H2R4-F1
#
_entry.id   AF-A0A933H2R4-F1
#
_cell.length_a   1.000
_cell.length_b   1.000
_cell.length_c   1.000
_cell.angle_alpha   90.00
_cell.angle_beta   90.00
_cell.angle_gamma   90.00
#
_symmetry.space_group_name_H-M   'P 1'
#
loop_
_entity.id
_entity.type
_entity.pdbx_description
1 polymer ?
#
loop_
_entity_poly.entity_id
_entity_poly.type
_entity_poly.pdbx_seq_one_letter_code
_entity_poly.pdbx_strand_id
1 'polypeptide(L)'
;MAFGLRVLEERVLFDAAPVEEVQEAEPRESAAQSEGKPPAPSGDEIVFIDSHLSEAQGLASAALPGAEVHVLDPGADGLDQILAILSGRSGVSAVHVVSHGSAGAVEIGSAVLDDAALGARAEDLALLGRTLSEEGDLLLYGCQVGANGEGTRFADSLATLTGADVAVSTDDTGGSALGGDWELESSTGPIEARLPIDPGALDRYEGLLALTAQGSEFQINSTIPFDQSIADVAIHRSTGNFVVTWRSFEGAVTNFDIRARLFDASANPLGPDFLVNVTTTLNIQNTPSVAMDADGNFVVAFESDEGGLAFDIRARLYDAAGNPRGADFVVNSSVATTDRFPSVAMDPAGNFVIVWTQLAGADYDIMGRRFDASGNPLGADFAVSSTNANTQFFPSVAATPGGGFVAAWQSDDGGVDYDIRARRFDAAGNPLGADFLANNTTLSPQVSAGVAVGPSGETTVVWEDQGTYDIRARRFDAAGNALGNDFVVNSTTVGDQGQPAVAMNGTGTSVFTWFSAEVGAGDIRAREFDSSGAPTSDDFVVNTTTAFFQSRPDIAYADNGEIVVAWESNQSGASDIFARRYLGPAVPPASASPATEPPFDPVNILDLLRGETPHLPALAASDPGFPSWDFRLELARSPGADLSDLDPSSSTLLRELFEPAFLRKRRLAFPGLLGK
;
A
#
# COMPACT_ATOMS: atom_id res chain seq x y z
N MET A 1 55.96 -23.41 8.15
CA MET A 1 56.76 -24.28 7.27
C MET A 1 56.42 -23.95 5.82
N ALA A 2 57.44 -23.94 4.96
CA ALA A 2 57.43 -23.45 3.59
C ALA A 2 56.95 -24.51 2.55
N PHE A 3 56.42 -24.01 1.43
CA PHE A 3 56.51 -24.45 0.02
C PHE A 3 56.53 -25.94 -0.40
N GLY A 4 55.82 -26.24 -1.51
CA GLY A 4 56.27 -27.28 -2.45
C GLY A 4 55.29 -27.72 -3.55
N LEU A 5 55.31 -27.06 -4.71
CA LEU A 5 54.80 -27.53 -6.01
C LEU A 5 55.61 -28.71 -6.58
N ARG A 6 54.95 -29.61 -7.34
CA ARG A 6 55.45 -30.33 -8.56
C ARG A 6 54.21 -30.72 -9.40
N VAL A 7 53.98 -30.22 -10.62
CA VAL A 7 54.64 -30.44 -11.94
C VAL A 7 54.63 -31.91 -12.40
N LEU A 8 53.92 -32.17 -13.51
CA LEU A 8 54.29 -33.14 -14.55
C LEU A 8 54.00 -32.51 -15.93
N GLU A 9 55.01 -32.58 -16.80
CA GLU A 9 55.11 -31.94 -18.12
C GLU A 9 54.52 -32.78 -19.29
N GLU A 10 54.44 -32.07 -20.42
CA GLU A 10 54.06 -32.39 -21.81
C GLU A 10 54.79 -33.55 -22.52
N ARG A 11 54.20 -34.02 -23.65
CA ARG A 11 54.90 -34.18 -24.96
C ARG A 11 53.96 -34.18 -26.20
N VAL A 12 54.04 -33.06 -26.92
CA VAL A 12 54.06 -32.76 -28.38
C VAL A 12 54.00 -33.91 -29.43
N LEU A 13 53.25 -33.69 -30.54
CA LEU A 13 53.75 -33.83 -31.94
C LEU A 13 52.89 -33.09 -33.01
N PHE A 14 53.59 -32.29 -33.84
CA PHE A 14 53.23 -31.49 -35.04
C PHE A 14 52.83 -32.38 -36.26
N ASP A 15 52.34 -31.96 -37.45
CA ASP A 15 52.50 -30.75 -38.29
C ASP A 15 51.49 -30.76 -39.47
N ALA A 16 51.28 -29.59 -40.13
CA ALA A 16 51.13 -29.36 -41.59
C ALA A 16 50.06 -28.31 -42.03
N ALA A 17 50.54 -27.08 -42.23
CA ALA A 17 50.33 -25.99 -43.22
C ALA A 17 49.21 -26.00 -44.33
N PRO A 18 48.99 -24.91 -45.13
CA PRO A 18 47.76 -24.10 -45.16
C PRO A 18 47.03 -24.06 -46.53
N VAL A 19 45.75 -23.65 -46.58
CA VAL A 19 45.06 -23.35 -47.87
C VAL A 19 44.02 -22.22 -47.77
N GLU A 20 44.25 -21.24 -48.64
CA GLU A 20 43.41 -20.27 -49.39
C GLU A 20 42.04 -19.75 -48.89
N GLU A 21 41.97 -18.43 -49.04
CA GLU A 21 40.85 -17.50 -49.05
C GLU A 21 39.93 -17.72 -50.26
N VAL A 22 38.60 -17.76 -50.04
CA VAL A 22 37.59 -17.67 -51.11
C VAL A 22 36.41 -16.80 -50.67
N GLN A 23 36.13 -15.77 -51.48
CA GLN A 23 34.96 -14.90 -51.45
C GLN A 23 33.69 -15.60 -51.98
N GLU A 24 32.53 -15.27 -51.41
CA GLU A 24 31.19 -15.18 -52.04
C GLU A 24 30.19 -14.81 -50.92
N ALA A 25 29.13 -14.00 -51.04
CA ALA A 25 28.63 -13.04 -52.02
C ALA A 25 27.51 -12.24 -51.29
N GLU A 26 27.34 -10.94 -51.58
CA GLU A 26 26.24 -10.12 -51.03
C GLU A 26 24.89 -10.42 -51.67
N PRO A 27 23.78 -10.10 -50.96
CA PRO A 27 22.66 -9.45 -51.62
C PRO A 27 22.10 -8.21 -50.88
N ARG A 28 22.21 -7.07 -51.57
CA ARG A 28 21.24 -5.96 -51.74
C ARG A 28 20.76 -5.20 -50.50
N GLU A 29 21.32 -4.00 -50.36
CA GLU A 29 20.75 -2.85 -49.67
C GLU A 29 19.29 -2.57 -50.09
N SER A 30 18.39 -2.60 -49.11
CA SER A 30 17.17 -1.79 -49.12
C SER A 30 17.45 -0.56 -48.27
N ALA A 31 17.39 0.61 -48.90
CA ALA A 31 17.59 1.91 -48.26
C ALA A 31 16.57 2.12 -47.13
N ALA A 32 17.00 1.93 -45.89
CA ALA A 32 16.38 2.55 -44.73
C ALA A 32 16.93 3.98 -44.66
N GLN A 33 16.02 4.94 -44.75
CA GLN A 33 16.31 6.36 -44.58
C GLN A 33 16.93 6.55 -43.20
N SER A 34 18.10 7.19 -43.16
CA SER A 34 18.67 7.71 -41.93
C SER A 34 17.78 8.83 -41.41
N GLU A 35 16.90 8.53 -40.45
CA GLU A 35 16.45 9.57 -39.53
C GLU A 35 17.65 9.91 -38.62
N GLY A 36 18.01 11.18 -38.64
CA GLY A 36 19.24 11.68 -38.07
C GLY A 36 19.27 11.54 -36.55
N LYS A 37 20.49 11.41 -36.03
CA LYS A 37 20.83 11.68 -34.63
C LYS A 37 20.07 12.93 -34.13
N PRO A 38 19.33 12.87 -33.00
CA PRO A 38 18.63 14.02 -32.47
C PRO A 38 19.61 15.18 -32.22
N PRO A 39 19.21 16.44 -32.44
CA PRO A 39 19.99 17.57 -31.96
C PRO A 39 20.18 17.44 -30.44
N ALA A 40 21.35 17.83 -29.94
CA ALA A 40 21.54 17.99 -28.50
C ALA A 40 20.55 19.06 -28.00
N PRO A 41 19.98 18.91 -26.79
CA PRO A 41 19.08 19.91 -26.22
C PRO A 41 19.76 21.28 -26.24
N SER A 42 19.04 22.30 -26.72
CA SER A 42 19.41 23.69 -26.44
C SER A 42 19.38 23.89 -24.93
N GLY A 43 20.30 24.64 -24.36
CA GLY A 43 20.49 24.78 -22.91
C GLY A 43 19.39 25.51 -22.14
N ASP A 44 18.13 25.30 -22.51
CA ASP A 44 16.91 25.90 -21.94
C ASP A 44 15.96 24.84 -21.34
N GLU A 45 16.40 23.58 -21.20
CA GLU A 45 15.68 22.51 -20.49
C GLU A 45 16.22 22.33 -19.07
N ILE A 46 15.31 22.20 -18.09
CA ILE A 46 15.64 22.10 -16.68
C ILE A 46 14.98 20.85 -16.10
N VAL A 47 15.78 20.01 -15.44
CA VAL A 47 15.33 18.79 -14.77
C VAL A 47 15.39 18.99 -13.26
N PHE A 48 14.27 18.74 -12.60
CA PHE A 48 14.17 18.63 -11.15
C PHE A 48 14.01 17.17 -10.78
N ILE A 49 14.86 16.68 -9.88
CA ILE A 49 14.83 15.30 -9.40
C ILE A 49 14.54 15.35 -7.90
N ASP A 50 13.49 14.67 -7.49
CA ASP A 50 13.16 14.54 -6.08
C ASP A 50 14.21 13.69 -5.35
N SER A 51 14.67 14.16 -4.19
CA SER A 51 15.68 13.45 -3.39
C SER A 51 15.17 12.20 -2.68
N HIS A 52 13.85 12.00 -2.58
CA HIS A 52 13.28 10.80 -1.96
C HIS A 52 13.50 9.55 -2.82
N LEU A 53 13.90 9.70 -4.08
CA LEU A 53 14.33 8.60 -4.95
C LEU A 53 15.68 8.05 -4.50
N SER A 54 15.81 6.73 -4.34
CA SER A 54 17.04 6.05 -3.86
C SER A 54 18.28 6.33 -4.70
N GLU A 55 18.12 6.66 -5.99
CA GLU A 55 19.21 7.01 -6.90
C GLU A 55 19.11 8.43 -7.48
N ALA A 56 18.46 9.37 -6.77
CA ALA A 56 18.30 10.76 -7.22
C ALA A 56 19.62 11.39 -7.70
N GLN A 57 20.71 11.18 -6.95
CA GLN A 57 22.04 11.69 -7.30
C GLN A 57 22.68 10.94 -8.48
N GLY A 58 22.35 9.65 -8.65
CA GLY A 58 22.76 8.83 -9.78
C GLY A 58 22.14 9.32 -11.09
N LEU A 59 20.82 9.54 -11.07
CA LEU A 59 20.07 10.15 -12.16
C LEU A 59 20.60 11.56 -12.47
N ALA A 60 20.82 12.40 -11.45
CA ALA A 60 21.35 13.75 -11.64
C ALA A 60 22.75 13.76 -12.28
N SER A 61 23.61 12.80 -11.91
CA SER A 61 24.96 12.66 -12.47
C SER A 61 24.98 12.09 -13.88
N ALA A 62 23.87 11.45 -14.31
CA ALA A 62 23.68 10.88 -15.64
C ALA A 62 23.05 11.88 -16.63
N ALA A 63 22.90 13.16 -16.27
CA ALA A 63 22.39 14.20 -17.14
C ALA A 63 23.19 14.33 -18.44
N LEU A 64 22.48 14.45 -19.57
CA LEU A 64 23.09 14.67 -20.87
C LEU A 64 23.73 16.08 -20.96
N PRO A 65 24.79 16.27 -21.76
CA PRO A 65 25.40 17.57 -21.93
C PRO A 65 24.41 18.62 -22.41
N GLY A 66 24.26 19.72 -21.66
CA GLY A 66 23.34 20.82 -21.97
C GLY A 66 22.10 20.86 -21.08
N ALA A 67 21.79 19.77 -20.36
CA ALA A 67 20.73 19.76 -19.36
C ALA A 67 21.17 20.46 -18.08
N GLU A 68 20.31 21.32 -17.52
CA GLU A 68 20.46 21.84 -16.17
C GLU A 68 19.67 20.97 -15.20
N VAL A 69 20.34 20.39 -14.19
CA VAL A 69 19.69 19.46 -13.25
C VAL A 69 19.83 19.93 -11.81
N HIS A 70 18.73 19.89 -11.08
CA HIS A 70 18.65 20.22 -9.65
C HIS A 70 18.02 19.07 -8.88
N VAL A 71 18.67 18.64 -7.81
CA VAL A 71 18.06 17.72 -6.84
C VAL A 71 17.35 18.55 -5.78
N LEU A 72 16.06 18.30 -5.59
CA LEU A 72 15.22 19.02 -4.61
C LEU A 72 15.59 18.60 -3.18
N ASP A 73 15.57 19.54 -2.24
CA ASP A 73 15.72 19.28 -0.81
C ASP A 73 14.45 18.58 -0.28
N PRO A 74 14.55 17.42 0.40
CA PRO A 74 13.40 16.68 0.88
C PRO A 74 12.64 17.40 1.99
N GLY A 75 13.31 18.30 2.74
CA GLY A 75 12.73 19.02 3.87
C GLY A 75 12.00 20.31 3.49
N ALA A 76 12.06 20.74 2.23
CA ALA A 76 11.49 21.99 1.75
C ALA A 76 10.40 21.76 0.69
N ASP A 77 9.43 22.67 0.59
CA ASP A 77 8.37 22.61 -0.42
C ASP A 77 8.99 22.63 -1.82
N GLY A 78 8.76 21.58 -2.63
CA GLY A 78 9.40 21.43 -3.92
C GLY A 78 8.93 22.45 -4.96
N LEU A 79 7.68 22.92 -4.91
CA LEU A 79 7.20 23.94 -5.84
C LEU A 79 7.87 25.29 -5.55
N ASP A 80 8.06 25.64 -4.28
CA ASP A 80 8.80 26.83 -3.87
C ASP A 80 10.25 26.77 -4.35
N GLN A 81 10.90 25.61 -4.24
CA GLN A 81 12.26 25.38 -4.73
C GLN A 81 12.36 25.57 -6.24
N ILE A 82 11.46 24.94 -7.00
CA ILE A 82 11.37 25.07 -8.47
C ILE A 82 11.22 26.54 -8.86
N LEU A 83 10.27 27.26 -8.24
CA LEU A 83 10.03 28.68 -8.53
C LEU A 83 11.22 29.57 -8.18
N ALA A 84 11.92 29.28 -7.09
CA ALA A 84 13.13 30.00 -6.71
C ALA A 84 14.24 29.82 -7.76
N ILE A 85 14.42 28.61 -8.29
CA ILE A 85 15.42 28.28 -9.33
C ILE A 85 15.05 28.90 -10.68
N LEU A 86 13.75 28.94 -11.02
CA LEU A 86 13.22 29.53 -12.24
C LEU A 86 13.10 31.06 -12.18
N SER A 87 13.28 31.66 -11.00
CA SER A 87 13.11 33.09 -10.79
C SER A 87 14.02 33.92 -11.69
N GLY A 88 13.42 34.83 -12.46
CA GLY A 88 14.13 35.71 -13.40
C GLY A 88 14.46 35.06 -14.75
N ARG A 89 14.03 33.81 -14.99
CA ARG A 89 14.15 33.14 -16.29
C ARG A 89 12.93 33.40 -17.17
N SER A 90 13.11 33.20 -18.47
CA SER A 90 12.06 33.28 -19.48
C SER A 90 12.47 32.49 -20.72
N GLY A 91 11.51 31.87 -21.41
CA GLY A 91 11.80 31.10 -22.62
C GLY A 91 12.40 29.72 -22.35
N VAL A 92 12.17 29.16 -21.16
CA VAL A 92 12.52 27.77 -20.83
C VAL A 92 11.72 26.85 -21.75
N SER A 93 12.39 25.95 -22.47
CA SER A 93 11.75 25.07 -23.46
C SER A 93 11.07 23.87 -22.81
N ALA A 94 11.62 23.37 -21.70
CA ALA A 94 10.98 22.31 -20.94
C ALA A 94 11.37 22.33 -19.47
N VAL A 95 10.42 21.98 -18.61
CA VAL A 95 10.65 21.62 -17.21
C VAL A 95 10.29 20.15 -17.04
N HIS A 96 11.26 19.36 -16.60
CA HIS A 96 11.08 17.95 -16.24
C HIS A 96 11.07 17.82 -14.73
N VAL A 97 10.11 17.08 -14.18
CA VAL A 97 10.05 16.73 -12.76
C VAL A 97 10.08 15.22 -12.65
N VAL A 98 11.09 14.67 -12.00
CA VAL A 98 11.25 13.23 -11.76
C VAL A 98 11.04 12.95 -10.29
N SER A 99 9.96 12.25 -9.95
CA SER A 99 9.58 11.98 -8.57
C SER A 99 8.59 10.81 -8.46
N HIS A 100 8.26 10.38 -7.25
CA HIS A 100 7.14 9.48 -7.04
C HIS A 100 5.80 10.13 -7.43
N GLY A 101 4.90 9.33 -7.99
CA GLY A 101 3.59 9.74 -8.45
C GLY A 101 2.54 8.65 -8.26
N SER A 102 1.28 9.09 -8.37
CA SER A 102 0.07 8.26 -8.37
C SER A 102 -1.00 9.02 -9.14
N ALA A 103 -2.14 8.39 -9.43
CA ALA A 103 -3.22 9.02 -10.18
C ALA A 103 -3.60 10.41 -9.65
N GLY A 104 -3.24 11.45 -10.40
CA GLY A 104 -3.53 12.84 -10.10
C GLY A 104 -2.66 13.51 -9.04
N ALA A 105 -1.51 12.94 -8.69
CA ALA A 105 -0.59 13.53 -7.72
C ALA A 105 0.89 13.22 -8.02
N VAL A 106 1.76 14.16 -7.70
CA VAL A 106 3.23 13.98 -7.71
C VAL A 106 3.85 14.54 -6.42
N GLU A 107 4.82 13.84 -5.85
CA GLU A 107 5.58 14.36 -4.70
C GLU A 107 6.70 15.29 -5.18
N ILE A 108 6.93 16.40 -4.51
CA ILE A 108 8.05 17.29 -4.78
C ILE A 108 8.56 17.93 -3.48
N GLY A 109 9.75 17.52 -3.03
CA GLY A 109 10.29 17.85 -1.72
C GLY A 109 9.35 17.40 -0.61
N SER A 110 8.99 18.30 0.30
CA SER A 110 8.01 18.02 1.36
C SER A 110 6.55 18.27 0.94
N ALA A 111 6.30 18.65 -0.32
CA ALA A 111 4.98 18.96 -0.85
C ALA A 111 4.44 17.82 -1.72
N VAL A 112 3.11 17.72 -1.79
CA VAL A 112 2.39 16.88 -2.75
C VAL A 112 1.62 17.83 -3.66
N LEU A 113 1.87 17.75 -4.96
CA LEU A 113 1.13 18.50 -5.96
C LEU A 113 -0.03 17.64 -6.46
N ASP A 114 -1.21 17.83 -5.87
CA ASP A 114 -2.48 17.18 -6.19
C ASP A 114 -3.56 18.22 -6.55
N ASP A 115 -4.80 17.80 -6.86
CA ASP A 115 -5.90 18.71 -7.23
C ASP A 115 -6.17 19.81 -6.17
N ALA A 116 -6.01 19.50 -4.89
CA ALA A 116 -6.18 20.46 -3.80
C ALA A 116 -5.04 21.50 -3.81
N ALA A 117 -3.79 21.04 -3.98
CA ALA A 117 -2.62 21.89 -4.09
C ALA A 117 -2.66 22.77 -5.35
N LEU A 118 -3.11 22.24 -6.50
CA LEU A 118 -3.31 23.02 -7.73
C LEU A 118 -4.24 24.22 -7.49
N GLY A 119 -5.36 23.99 -6.80
CA GLY A 119 -6.30 25.04 -6.42
C GLY A 119 -5.70 26.06 -5.45
N ALA A 120 -4.97 25.59 -4.43
CA ALA A 120 -4.37 26.44 -3.42
C ALA A 120 -3.16 27.26 -3.93
N ARG A 121 -2.45 26.76 -4.95
CA ARG A 121 -1.18 27.30 -5.49
C ARG A 121 -1.32 27.83 -6.92
N ALA A 122 -2.52 28.19 -7.35
CA ALA A 122 -2.80 28.64 -8.71
C ALA A 122 -1.94 29.85 -9.17
N GLU A 123 -1.65 30.82 -8.28
CA GLU A 123 -0.80 31.98 -8.63
C GLU A 123 0.66 31.59 -8.85
N ASP A 124 1.15 30.64 -8.07
CA ASP A 124 2.51 30.10 -8.15
C ASP A 124 2.71 29.30 -9.44
N LEU A 125 1.72 28.47 -9.81
CA LEU A 125 1.73 27.72 -11.06
C LEU A 125 1.65 28.64 -12.29
N ALA A 126 0.86 29.72 -12.21
CA ALA A 126 0.84 30.74 -13.25
C ALA A 126 2.19 31.50 -13.36
N LEU A 127 2.96 31.62 -12.27
CA LEU A 127 4.31 32.16 -12.31
C LEU A 127 5.27 31.20 -13.02
N LEU A 128 5.21 29.91 -12.70
CA LEU A 128 5.97 28.86 -13.39
C LEU A 128 5.71 28.93 -14.90
N GLY A 129 4.44 28.97 -15.30
CA GLY A 129 4.03 29.10 -16.69
C GLY A 129 4.66 30.27 -17.46
N ARG A 130 4.81 31.43 -16.81
CA ARG A 130 5.44 32.62 -17.44
C ARG A 130 6.93 32.49 -17.68
N THR A 131 7.58 31.50 -17.05
CA THR A 131 9.01 31.23 -17.29
C THR A 131 9.23 30.37 -18.53
N LEU A 132 8.22 29.60 -18.91
CA LEU A 132 8.22 28.74 -20.09
C LEU A 132 8.11 29.55 -21.38
N SER A 133 8.57 28.96 -22.48
CA SER A 133 8.35 29.47 -23.83
C SER A 133 6.87 29.27 -24.25
N GLU A 134 6.48 29.81 -25.41
CA GLU A 134 5.11 29.60 -25.95
C GLU A 134 4.86 28.12 -26.33
N GLU A 135 5.91 27.39 -26.65
CA GLU A 135 5.93 25.93 -26.91
C GLU A 135 6.67 25.22 -25.75
N GLY A 136 6.52 25.74 -24.53
CA GLY A 136 7.23 25.20 -23.37
C GLY A 136 6.50 24.03 -22.73
N ASP A 137 7.22 22.92 -22.53
CA ASP A 137 6.66 21.69 -21.98
C ASP A 137 6.83 21.60 -20.45
N LEU A 138 5.87 20.96 -19.78
CA LEU A 138 5.96 20.51 -18.40
C LEU A 138 5.74 19.00 -18.32
N LEU A 139 6.81 18.25 -18.04
CA LEU A 139 6.82 16.79 -18.07
C LEU A 139 6.97 16.26 -16.65
N LEU A 140 6.00 15.47 -16.18
CA LEU A 140 6.04 14.84 -14.85
C LEU A 140 6.23 13.34 -14.97
N TYR A 141 7.41 12.88 -14.55
CA TYR A 141 7.79 11.48 -14.47
C TYR A 141 7.50 11.00 -13.05
N GLY A 142 6.44 10.23 -12.92
CA GLY A 142 5.98 9.58 -11.70
C GLY A 142 4.93 8.56 -12.08
N CYS A 143 4.86 7.42 -11.38
CA CYS A 143 3.95 6.36 -11.79
C CYS A 143 2.52 6.86 -11.84
N GLN A 144 1.82 6.54 -12.93
CA GLN A 144 0.38 6.64 -13.02
C GLN A 144 -0.18 8.05 -12.79
N VAL A 145 0.62 9.12 -12.87
CA VAL A 145 0.19 10.52 -12.63
C VAL A 145 -1.01 10.91 -13.49
N GLY A 146 -1.02 10.49 -14.75
CA GLY A 146 -2.10 10.67 -15.72
C GLY A 146 -3.13 9.55 -15.77
N ALA A 147 -3.02 8.53 -14.90
CA ALA A 147 -3.93 7.38 -14.94
C ALA A 147 -5.36 7.79 -14.56
N ASN A 148 -6.33 7.08 -15.15
CA ASN A 148 -7.76 7.19 -14.86
C ASN A 148 -8.34 8.64 -15.00
N GLY A 149 -9.59 8.84 -14.55
CA GLY A 149 -10.28 10.14 -14.68
C GLY A 149 -9.80 11.23 -13.70
N GLU A 150 -9.02 10.86 -12.69
CA GLU A 150 -8.37 11.78 -11.76
C GLU A 150 -7.07 12.32 -12.34
N GLY A 151 -6.18 11.45 -12.81
CA GLY A 151 -4.93 11.85 -13.46
C GLY A 151 -5.16 12.71 -14.71
N THR A 152 -6.19 12.38 -15.51
CA THR A 152 -6.58 13.23 -16.65
C THR A 152 -6.96 14.66 -16.21
N ARG A 153 -7.78 14.78 -15.15
CA ARG A 153 -8.20 16.10 -14.62
C ARG A 153 -7.02 16.88 -14.03
N PHE A 154 -6.12 16.19 -13.34
CA PHE A 154 -4.91 16.79 -12.80
C PHE A 154 -4.04 17.40 -13.90
N ALA A 155 -3.76 16.64 -14.96
CA ALA A 155 -2.98 17.12 -16.11
C ALA A 155 -3.66 18.31 -16.81
N ASP A 156 -4.97 18.23 -17.05
CA ASP A 156 -5.77 19.32 -17.65
C ASP A 156 -5.76 20.61 -16.79
N SER A 157 -5.92 20.47 -15.47
CA SER A 157 -5.89 21.58 -14.52
C SER A 157 -4.51 22.23 -14.48
N LEU A 158 -3.45 21.41 -14.45
CA LEU A 158 -2.08 21.90 -14.45
C LEU A 158 -1.76 22.67 -15.74
N ALA A 159 -2.11 22.11 -16.91
CA ALA A 159 -1.95 22.78 -18.20
C ALA A 159 -2.73 24.10 -18.28
N THR A 160 -3.94 24.13 -17.70
CA THR A 160 -4.76 25.35 -17.64
C THR A 160 -4.11 26.44 -16.77
N LEU A 161 -3.52 26.05 -15.63
CA LEU A 161 -2.93 26.99 -14.68
C LEU A 161 -1.57 27.53 -15.13
N THR A 162 -0.75 26.71 -15.78
CA THR A 162 0.57 27.10 -16.30
C THR A 162 0.49 27.69 -17.70
N GLY A 163 -0.50 27.27 -18.50
CA GLY A 163 -0.55 27.57 -19.94
C GLY A 163 0.46 26.77 -20.78
N ALA A 164 1.07 25.74 -20.20
CA ALA A 164 2.04 24.85 -20.83
C ALA A 164 1.37 23.59 -21.39
N ASP A 165 2.05 22.93 -22.33
CA ASP A 165 1.73 21.56 -22.69
C ASP A 165 2.27 20.62 -21.60
N VAL A 166 1.40 19.77 -21.06
CA VAL A 166 1.73 18.88 -19.93
C VAL A 166 1.78 17.45 -20.42
N ALA A 167 2.82 16.71 -20.02
CA ALA A 167 2.94 15.27 -20.22
C ALA A 167 3.08 14.53 -18.89
N VAL A 168 2.40 13.40 -18.76
CA VAL A 168 2.35 12.57 -17.55
C VAL A 168 2.28 11.08 -17.91
N SER A 169 2.83 10.21 -17.07
CA SER A 169 2.73 8.74 -17.25
C SER A 169 1.38 8.22 -16.77
N THR A 170 0.85 7.20 -17.44
CA THR A 170 -0.43 6.53 -17.12
C THR A 170 -0.25 5.14 -16.54
N ASP A 171 0.98 4.64 -16.47
CA ASP A 171 1.40 3.36 -15.93
C ASP A 171 2.66 3.52 -15.06
N ASP A 172 3.36 2.44 -14.76
CA ASP A 172 4.49 2.49 -13.85
C ASP A 172 5.71 3.13 -14.53
N THR A 173 6.20 4.24 -13.97
CA THR A 173 7.42 4.90 -14.45
C THR A 173 8.64 4.37 -13.70
N GLY A 174 9.73 4.04 -14.40
CA GLY A 174 11.01 3.67 -13.80
C GLY A 174 11.71 2.48 -14.46
N GLY A 175 12.24 1.58 -13.63
CA GLY A 175 13.08 0.47 -14.06
C GLY A 175 12.34 -0.58 -14.90
N SER A 176 12.84 -0.84 -16.11
CA SER A 176 12.29 -1.85 -17.02
C SER A 176 12.27 -3.29 -16.46
N ALA A 177 13.13 -3.58 -15.47
CA ALA A 177 13.13 -4.86 -14.76
C ALA A 177 11.85 -5.09 -13.94
N LEU A 178 11.19 -4.02 -13.52
CA LEU A 178 9.93 -4.03 -12.78
C LEU A 178 8.71 -3.81 -13.69
N GLY A 179 8.92 -3.76 -15.02
CA GLY A 179 7.86 -3.53 -15.99
C GLY A 179 7.47 -2.07 -16.17
N GLY A 180 8.19 -1.14 -15.54
CA GLY A 180 8.03 0.28 -15.79
C GLY A 180 8.84 0.76 -16.99
N ASP A 181 8.53 1.96 -17.45
CA ASP A 181 9.31 2.64 -18.48
C ASP A 181 9.40 4.15 -18.20
N TRP A 182 10.03 4.90 -19.11
CA TRP A 182 10.21 6.35 -18.95
C TRP A 182 9.44 7.13 -20.02
N GLU A 183 8.46 6.47 -20.65
CA GLU A 183 7.52 7.10 -21.57
C GLU A 183 6.45 7.88 -20.76
N LEU A 184 5.86 8.88 -21.41
CA LEU A 184 4.72 9.62 -20.87
C LEU A 184 3.60 9.49 -21.88
N GLU A 185 2.59 8.68 -21.56
CA GLU A 185 1.58 8.23 -22.53
C GLU A 185 0.44 9.23 -22.70
N SER A 186 0.30 10.18 -21.77
CA SER A 186 -0.76 11.17 -21.76
C SER A 186 -0.20 12.58 -21.84
N SER A 187 -0.74 13.39 -22.75
CA SER A 187 -0.42 14.81 -22.86
C SER A 187 -1.63 15.69 -23.15
N THR A 188 -1.56 16.96 -22.73
CA THR A 188 -2.60 17.97 -22.99
C THR A 188 -2.37 18.74 -24.30
N GLY A 189 -1.22 18.52 -24.95
CA GLY A 189 -0.83 19.13 -26.22
C GLY A 189 0.38 18.41 -26.87
N PRO A 190 0.97 19.00 -27.92
CA PRO A 190 2.25 18.54 -28.48
C PRO A 190 3.34 18.52 -27.41
N ILE A 191 4.26 17.57 -27.50
CA ILE A 191 5.41 17.46 -26.59
C ILE A 191 6.65 17.27 -27.46
N GLU A 192 7.57 18.23 -27.39
CA GLU A 192 8.80 18.24 -28.17
C GLU A 192 9.99 17.73 -27.35
N ALA A 193 9.93 17.88 -26.03
CA ALA A 193 11.02 17.52 -25.13
C ALA A 193 11.04 16.03 -24.77
N ARG A 194 12.22 15.55 -24.36
CA ARG A 194 12.46 14.21 -23.82
C ARG A 194 13.39 14.31 -22.63
N LEU A 195 13.19 13.48 -21.60
CA LEU A 195 14.02 13.51 -20.39
C LEU A 195 15.52 13.48 -20.75
N PRO A 196 16.30 14.55 -20.46
CA PRO A 196 17.68 14.62 -20.91
C PRO A 196 18.64 13.93 -19.93
N ILE A 197 18.34 12.68 -19.58
CA ILE A 197 19.16 11.77 -18.77
C ILE A 197 19.65 10.62 -19.66
N ASP A 198 20.86 10.12 -19.41
CA ASP A 198 21.44 8.99 -20.16
C ASP A 198 20.47 7.79 -20.15
N PRO A 199 20.03 7.29 -21.32
CA PRO A 199 19.08 6.17 -21.39
C PRO A 199 19.63 4.90 -20.71
N GLY A 200 20.95 4.69 -20.72
CA GLY A 200 21.54 3.57 -20.01
C GLY A 200 21.43 3.69 -18.50
N ALA A 201 21.41 4.90 -17.93
CA ALA A 201 21.13 5.12 -16.52
C ALA A 201 19.65 4.89 -16.20
N LEU A 202 18.75 5.35 -17.06
CA LEU A 202 17.30 5.10 -16.94
C LEU A 202 16.98 3.59 -16.98
N ASP A 203 17.61 2.84 -17.90
CA ASP A 203 17.47 1.38 -18.00
C ASP A 203 17.99 0.62 -16.78
N ARG A 204 18.95 1.20 -16.04
CA ARG A 204 19.58 0.59 -14.86
C ARG A 204 18.90 0.98 -13.55
N TYR A 205 17.97 1.93 -13.57
CA TYR A 205 17.22 2.33 -12.39
C TYR A 205 16.46 1.12 -11.84
N GLU A 206 16.62 0.81 -10.54
CA GLU A 206 16.16 -0.45 -9.97
C GLU A 206 14.73 -0.43 -9.41
N GLY A 207 14.10 0.76 -9.28
CA GLY A 207 12.76 0.91 -8.70
C GLY A 207 11.69 1.48 -9.63
N LEU A 208 10.49 1.68 -9.08
CA LEU A 208 9.38 2.40 -9.70
C LEU A 208 9.05 3.67 -8.92
N LEU A 209 8.50 4.65 -9.62
CA LEU A 209 8.09 5.93 -9.06
C LEU A 209 6.67 5.88 -8.43
N ALA A 210 6.33 4.82 -7.66
CA ALA A 210 4.95 4.34 -7.45
C ALA A 210 4.19 4.71 -6.16
N LEU A 211 4.87 5.12 -5.07
CA LEU A 211 4.20 5.44 -3.80
C LEU A 211 4.16 6.94 -3.58
N THR A 212 2.96 7.52 -3.53
CA THR A 212 2.77 8.95 -3.27
C THR A 212 2.20 9.17 -1.89
N ALA A 213 2.81 10.03 -1.09
CA ALA A 213 2.18 10.49 0.12
C ALA A 213 0.90 11.27 -0.16
N GLN A 214 -0.04 11.13 0.76
CA GLN A 214 -1.31 11.83 0.73
C GLN A 214 -1.26 12.96 1.74
N GLY A 215 -0.65 14.08 1.33
CA GLY A 215 -0.40 15.25 2.16
C GLY A 215 0.89 15.17 2.99
N SER A 216 1.05 16.13 3.90
CA SER A 216 2.24 16.25 4.74
C SER A 216 2.20 15.30 5.94
N GLU A 217 3.37 15.12 6.56
CA GLU A 217 3.49 14.61 7.93
C GLU A 217 2.58 15.40 8.89
N PHE A 218 1.93 14.70 9.84
CA PHE A 218 1.04 15.30 10.83
C PHE A 218 1.16 14.62 12.20
N GLN A 219 0.94 15.41 13.26
CA GLN A 219 1.01 14.93 14.64
C GLN A 219 -0.31 14.25 15.05
N ILE A 220 -0.21 13.06 15.66
CA ILE A 220 -1.36 12.26 16.11
C ILE A 220 -1.88 12.76 17.46
N ASN A 221 -1.01 12.85 18.46
CA ASN A 221 -1.39 13.22 19.82
C ASN A 221 -1.67 14.73 19.93
N SER A 222 -2.59 15.11 20.82
CA SER A 222 -2.85 16.53 21.12
C SER A 222 -2.16 17.02 22.40
N THR A 223 -1.74 16.09 23.26
CA THR A 223 -1.04 16.39 24.53
C THR A 223 0.47 16.31 24.30
N ILE A 224 1.14 17.45 24.36
CA ILE A 224 2.57 17.63 24.01
C ILE A 224 3.57 17.86 25.16
N PRO A 225 3.21 18.10 26.44
CA PRO A 225 4.23 18.37 27.45
C PRO A 225 5.11 17.18 27.85
N PHE A 226 4.75 15.95 27.46
CA PHE A 226 5.30 14.72 28.01
C PHE A 226 5.42 13.64 26.93
N ASP A 227 6.35 12.72 27.13
CA ASP A 227 6.66 11.66 26.18
C ASP A 227 5.43 10.81 25.80
N GLN A 228 5.26 10.66 24.49
CA GLN A 228 4.34 9.75 23.83
C GLN A 228 5.18 8.72 23.07
N SER A 229 4.80 7.45 23.15
CA SER A 229 5.62 6.36 22.60
C SER A 229 4.80 5.10 22.31
N ILE A 230 5.39 4.17 21.56
CA ILE A 230 4.89 2.84 21.25
C ILE A 230 3.52 2.96 20.57
N ALA A 231 3.53 3.58 19.39
CA ALA A 231 2.33 3.71 18.58
C ALA A 231 2.02 2.39 17.86
N ASP A 232 0.73 2.14 17.67
CA ASP A 232 0.20 1.03 16.86
C ASP A 232 -1.02 1.54 16.08
N VAL A 233 -1.17 1.14 14.81
CA VAL A 233 -2.19 1.63 13.89
C VAL A 233 -3.05 0.51 13.30
N ALA A 234 -4.36 0.74 13.24
CA ALA A 234 -5.29 -0.11 12.51
C ALA A 234 -6.12 0.72 11.53
N ILE A 235 -6.36 0.15 10.33
CA ILE A 235 -7.08 0.80 9.23
C ILE A 235 -8.29 -0.03 8.78
N HIS A 236 -9.37 0.66 8.46
CA HIS A 236 -10.55 0.08 7.86
C HIS A 236 -10.28 -0.25 6.39
N ARG A 237 -10.20 -1.54 6.07
CA ARG A 237 -9.72 -2.05 4.77
C ARG A 237 -10.36 -1.42 3.53
N SER A 238 -11.64 -1.05 3.55
CA SER A 238 -12.30 -0.47 2.37
C SER A 238 -12.47 1.06 2.38
N THR A 239 -12.40 1.70 3.55
CA THR A 239 -12.69 3.15 3.65
C THR A 239 -11.42 3.96 3.85
N GLY A 240 -10.36 3.37 4.42
CA GLY A 240 -9.13 4.08 4.78
C GLY A 240 -9.21 4.80 6.14
N ASN A 241 -10.37 4.82 6.81
CA ASN A 241 -10.45 5.37 8.17
C ASN A 241 -9.55 4.58 9.11
N PHE A 242 -8.86 5.26 10.03
CA PHE A 242 -7.86 4.62 10.88
C PHE A 242 -7.91 5.10 12.32
N VAL A 243 -7.36 4.27 13.20
CA VAL A 243 -7.13 4.59 14.61
C VAL A 243 -5.66 4.39 14.92
N VAL A 244 -5.08 5.33 15.66
CA VAL A 244 -3.73 5.19 16.22
C VAL A 244 -3.85 5.13 17.73
N THR A 245 -3.19 4.16 18.34
CA THR A 245 -3.04 4.02 19.79
C THR A 245 -1.60 4.28 20.20
N TRP A 246 -1.37 4.78 21.41
CA TRP A 246 -0.01 5.01 21.93
C TRP A 246 0.01 5.05 23.45
N ARG A 247 1.20 4.86 24.02
CA ARG A 247 1.49 5.09 25.44
C ARG A 247 1.78 6.57 25.69
N SER A 248 1.06 7.17 26.62
CA SER A 248 1.17 8.57 27.05
C SER A 248 1.76 8.68 28.46
N PHE A 249 2.79 9.49 28.64
CA PHE A 249 3.26 9.91 29.96
C PHE A 249 2.49 11.16 30.43
N GLU A 250 1.96 11.18 31.66
CA GLU A 250 1.14 12.30 32.17
C GLU A 250 1.82 13.14 33.27
N GLY A 251 3.16 13.10 33.38
CA GLY A 251 3.92 14.02 34.23
C GLY A 251 3.96 13.72 35.73
N ALA A 252 3.19 12.73 36.21
CA ALA A 252 3.42 12.11 37.52
C ALA A 252 4.37 10.92 37.34
N VAL A 253 5.38 10.80 38.22
CA VAL A 253 6.62 9.99 38.08
C VAL A 253 6.47 8.48 37.78
N THR A 254 5.25 7.95 37.64
CA THR A 254 4.94 6.53 37.32
C THR A 254 3.61 6.32 36.57
N ASN A 255 2.96 7.36 36.02
CA ASN A 255 1.66 7.20 35.35
C ASN A 255 1.84 7.15 33.82
N PHE A 256 1.71 5.96 33.25
CA PHE A 256 1.61 5.75 31.81
C PHE A 256 0.20 5.28 31.49
N ASP A 257 -0.45 5.96 30.57
CA ASP A 257 -1.80 5.66 30.11
C ASP A 257 -1.77 5.25 28.64
N ILE A 258 -2.79 4.52 28.19
CA ILE A 258 -2.97 4.26 26.76
C ILE A 258 -3.98 5.24 26.21
N ARG A 259 -3.62 5.96 25.16
CA ARG A 259 -4.51 6.87 24.45
C ARG A 259 -4.71 6.42 23.02
N ALA A 260 -5.78 6.90 22.41
CA ALA A 260 -6.11 6.63 21.03
C ALA A 260 -6.77 7.85 20.37
N ARG A 261 -6.73 7.88 19.03
CA ARG A 261 -7.42 8.89 18.23
C ARG A 261 -7.85 8.30 16.89
N LEU A 262 -9.07 8.62 16.48
CA LEU A 262 -9.63 8.23 15.18
C LEU A 262 -9.47 9.34 14.15
N PHE A 263 -9.28 8.90 12.91
CA PHE A 263 -9.16 9.73 11.74
C PHE A 263 -10.01 9.17 10.61
N ASP A 264 -10.52 10.06 9.76
CA ASP A 264 -11.04 9.64 8.47
C ASP A 264 -9.89 9.28 7.52
N ALA A 265 -10.24 8.72 6.36
CA ALA A 265 -9.29 8.39 5.32
C ALA A 265 -8.39 9.57 4.96
N SER A 266 -8.87 10.82 5.03
CA SER A 266 -8.10 12.02 4.69
C SER A 266 -7.21 12.56 5.83
N ALA A 267 -7.01 11.79 6.90
CA ALA A 267 -6.33 12.22 8.13
C ALA A 267 -6.99 13.39 8.87
N ASN A 268 -8.28 13.65 8.65
CA ASN A 268 -9.01 14.56 9.53
C ASN A 268 -9.40 13.82 10.81
N PRO A 269 -9.13 14.40 12.00
CA PRO A 269 -9.51 13.77 13.24
C PRO A 269 -11.03 13.70 13.38
N LEU A 270 -11.57 12.50 13.62
CA LEU A 270 -13.00 12.26 13.87
C LEU A 270 -13.44 12.64 15.29
N GLY A 271 -12.49 13.05 16.13
CA GLY A 271 -12.70 13.50 17.50
C GLY A 271 -11.39 13.89 18.20
N PRO A 272 -11.46 14.28 19.48
CA PRO A 272 -10.27 14.44 20.31
C PRO A 272 -9.61 13.07 20.55
N ASP A 273 -8.36 13.09 21.03
CA ASP A 273 -7.78 11.89 21.62
C ASP A 273 -8.53 11.49 22.91
N PHE A 274 -8.57 10.20 23.21
CA PHE A 274 -9.30 9.66 24.36
C PHE A 274 -8.50 8.58 25.08
N LEU A 275 -8.83 8.36 26.36
CA LEU A 275 -8.19 7.38 27.21
C LEU A 275 -8.76 5.97 26.93
N VAL A 276 -7.86 4.99 26.80
CA VAL A 276 -8.20 3.60 26.56
C VAL A 276 -8.44 2.84 27.85
N ASN A 277 -7.46 2.83 28.76
CA ASN A 277 -7.58 2.17 30.05
C ASN A 277 -8.60 2.88 30.96
N VAL A 278 -9.12 2.17 31.97
CA VAL A 278 -9.91 2.78 33.04
C VAL A 278 -8.98 3.08 34.22
N THR A 279 -8.85 4.34 34.62
CA THR A 279 -7.84 4.76 35.60
C THR A 279 -8.18 4.29 37.02
N THR A 280 -7.25 3.55 37.67
CA THR A 280 -7.30 3.25 39.10
C THR A 280 -5.96 3.56 39.79
N THR A 281 -5.82 4.79 40.30
CA THR A 281 -4.96 5.25 41.41
C THR A 281 -3.50 4.77 41.58
N LEU A 282 -2.81 4.32 40.53
CA LEU A 282 -1.34 4.18 40.33
C LEU A 282 -1.14 2.98 39.40
N ASN A 283 -1.30 3.19 38.09
CA ASN A 283 -1.27 2.11 37.12
C ASN A 283 -0.30 2.42 35.96
N ILE A 284 0.64 1.51 35.70
CA ILE A 284 1.53 1.60 34.54
C ILE A 284 0.84 0.86 33.40
N GLN A 285 0.53 1.55 32.32
CA GLN A 285 0.00 0.97 31.10
C GLN A 285 1.04 1.07 29.99
N ASN A 286 1.29 -0.02 29.28
CA ASN A 286 2.33 -0.09 28.26
C ASN A 286 1.86 -0.85 27.02
N THR A 287 2.66 -0.71 25.94
CA THR A 287 2.65 -1.61 24.77
C THR A 287 1.25 -1.87 24.23
N PRO A 288 0.55 -0.79 23.80
CA PRO A 288 -0.76 -0.97 23.19
C PRO A 288 -0.63 -1.72 21.87
N SER A 289 -1.65 -2.51 21.54
CA SER A 289 -1.85 -3.09 20.22
C SER A 289 -3.32 -2.98 19.83
N VAL A 290 -3.62 -2.68 18.58
CA VAL A 290 -4.94 -2.39 18.05
C VAL A 290 -5.27 -3.19 16.80
N ALA A 291 -6.50 -3.69 16.70
CA ALA A 291 -7.02 -4.34 15.51
C ALA A 291 -8.46 -3.92 15.24
N MET A 292 -8.84 -3.89 13.96
CA MET A 292 -10.13 -3.37 13.47
C MET A 292 -10.84 -4.39 12.58
N ASP A 293 -12.16 -4.49 12.68
CA ASP A 293 -13.01 -5.32 11.81
C ASP A 293 -13.47 -4.58 10.54
N ALA A 294 -14.25 -5.27 9.70
CA ALA A 294 -14.76 -4.71 8.45
C ALA A 294 -15.91 -3.71 8.62
N ASP A 295 -16.45 -3.55 9.84
CA ASP A 295 -17.44 -2.53 10.19
C ASP A 295 -16.78 -1.30 10.84
N GLY A 296 -15.46 -1.34 11.08
CA GLY A 296 -14.68 -0.29 11.74
C GLY A 296 -14.67 -0.37 13.27
N ASN A 297 -15.29 -1.39 13.88
CA ASN A 297 -15.13 -1.61 15.31
C ASN A 297 -13.71 -2.08 15.59
N PHE A 298 -13.18 -1.73 16.76
CA PHE A 298 -11.80 -2.05 17.09
C PHE A 298 -11.62 -2.48 18.54
N VAL A 299 -10.55 -3.21 18.79
CA VAL A 299 -10.09 -3.62 20.11
C VAL A 299 -8.70 -3.05 20.35
N VAL A 300 -8.43 -2.60 21.57
CA VAL A 300 -7.09 -2.21 22.01
C VAL A 300 -6.69 -3.13 23.16
N ALA A 301 -5.59 -3.87 23.00
CA ALA A 301 -4.95 -4.67 24.04
C ALA A 301 -3.74 -3.92 24.61
N PHE A 302 -3.45 -4.07 25.90
CA PHE A 302 -2.34 -3.36 26.55
C PHE A 302 -1.86 -4.08 27.82
N GLU A 303 -0.61 -3.83 28.20
CA GLU A 303 -0.07 -4.23 29.50
C GLU A 303 -0.62 -3.33 30.60
N SER A 304 -0.96 -3.91 31.75
CA SER A 304 -1.40 -3.18 32.93
C SER A 304 -0.73 -3.70 34.21
N ASP A 305 -0.11 -2.80 34.97
CA ASP A 305 0.27 -3.02 36.38
C ASP A 305 -0.62 -2.14 37.26
N GLU A 306 -1.58 -2.74 37.97
CA GLU A 306 -2.49 -2.05 38.90
C GLU A 306 -1.97 -2.14 40.35
N GLY A 307 -0.98 -1.32 40.70
CA GLY A 307 -0.56 -1.12 42.08
C GLY A 307 0.64 -1.97 42.56
N GLY A 308 1.57 -2.30 41.66
CA GLY A 308 2.82 -3.00 41.98
C GLY A 308 2.70 -4.52 42.00
N LEU A 309 1.75 -5.05 41.23
CA LEU A 309 1.55 -6.48 41.00
C LEU A 309 2.37 -6.94 39.79
N ALA A 310 2.24 -8.23 39.44
CA ALA A 310 2.70 -8.69 38.13
C ALA A 310 1.87 -7.98 37.03
N PHE A 311 2.49 -7.69 35.88
CA PHE A 311 1.74 -7.14 34.74
C PHE A 311 0.71 -8.17 34.27
N ASP A 312 -0.50 -7.69 33.98
CA ASP A 312 -1.56 -8.44 33.32
C ASP A 312 -1.83 -7.86 31.93
N ILE A 313 -2.50 -8.63 31.07
CA ILE A 313 -2.98 -8.14 29.78
C ILE A 313 -4.42 -7.70 29.93
N ARG A 314 -4.74 -6.47 29.55
CA ARG A 314 -6.11 -5.95 29.47
C ARG A 314 -6.47 -5.63 28.02
N ALA A 315 -7.76 -5.59 27.74
CA ALA A 315 -8.27 -5.14 26.45
C ALA A 315 -9.56 -4.34 26.61
N ARG A 316 -9.84 -3.47 25.64
CA ARG A 316 -11.08 -2.70 25.57
C ARG A 316 -11.62 -2.62 24.14
N LEU A 317 -12.92 -2.80 24.02
CA LEU A 317 -13.65 -2.77 22.76
C LEU A 317 -14.26 -1.40 22.50
N TYR A 318 -14.33 -1.05 21.22
CA TYR A 318 -14.88 0.21 20.72
C TYR A 318 -15.76 -0.04 19.51
N ASP A 319 -16.74 0.83 19.30
CA ASP A 319 -17.44 0.92 18.01
C ASP A 319 -16.64 1.77 17.01
N ALA A 320 -17.08 1.81 15.75
CA ALA A 320 -16.45 2.57 14.68
C ALA A 320 -16.41 4.11 14.91
N ALA A 321 -17.20 4.63 15.85
CA ALA A 321 -17.17 6.03 16.23
C ALA A 321 -16.23 6.30 17.42
N GLY A 322 -15.54 5.28 17.93
CA GLY A 322 -14.65 5.40 19.09
C GLY A 322 -15.38 5.39 20.43
N ASN A 323 -16.66 5.00 20.48
CA ASN A 323 -17.34 4.85 21.76
C ASN A 323 -16.96 3.50 22.39
N PRO A 324 -16.60 3.47 23.68
CA PRO A 324 -16.23 2.23 24.33
C PRO A 324 -17.47 1.32 24.49
N ARG A 325 -17.33 0.05 24.07
CA ARG A 325 -18.33 -1.02 24.24
C ARG A 325 -18.17 -1.71 25.60
N GLY A 326 -18.04 -0.93 26.67
CA GLY A 326 -17.84 -1.41 28.04
C GLY A 326 -16.59 -0.85 28.73
N ALA A 327 -16.31 -1.38 29.92
CA ALA A 327 -15.03 -1.18 30.60
C ALA A 327 -13.96 -2.07 29.96
N ASP A 328 -12.69 -1.78 30.25
CA ASP A 328 -11.61 -2.70 29.94
C ASP A 328 -11.69 -3.98 30.79
N PHE A 329 -11.22 -5.10 30.26
CA PHE A 329 -11.29 -6.40 30.91
C PHE A 329 -9.94 -7.11 30.87
N VAL A 330 -9.69 -7.98 31.84
CA VAL A 330 -8.48 -8.81 31.90
C VAL A 330 -8.58 -9.94 30.87
N VAL A 331 -7.54 -10.12 30.07
CA VAL A 331 -7.44 -11.08 28.98
C VAL A 331 -6.99 -12.45 29.49
N ASN A 332 -5.88 -12.48 30.24
CA ASN A 332 -5.31 -13.69 30.82
C ASN A 332 -6.20 -14.24 31.96
N SER A 333 -6.28 -15.56 32.08
CA SER A 333 -7.12 -16.21 33.10
C SER A 333 -6.46 -16.29 34.48
N SER A 334 -5.14 -16.06 34.55
CA SER A 334 -4.33 -16.14 35.76
C SER A 334 -3.53 -14.86 35.99
N VAL A 335 -3.93 -14.08 37.00
CA VAL A 335 -3.25 -12.83 37.42
C VAL A 335 -2.05 -13.06 38.36
N ALA A 336 -1.50 -14.27 38.37
CA ALA A 336 -0.44 -14.68 39.29
C ALA A 336 0.97 -14.66 38.66
N THR A 337 1.05 -14.42 37.35
CA THR A 337 2.28 -14.41 36.55
C THR A 337 2.42 -13.07 35.85
N THR A 338 3.65 -12.69 35.50
CA THR A 338 3.90 -11.48 34.71
C THR A 338 3.63 -11.79 33.24
N ASP A 339 2.62 -11.15 32.68
CA ASP A 339 2.21 -11.23 31.29
C ASP A 339 2.52 -9.89 30.57
N ARG A 340 3.18 -9.94 29.41
CA ARG A 340 3.78 -8.77 28.74
C ARG A 340 3.64 -8.84 27.22
N PHE A 341 3.85 -7.72 26.55
CA PHE A 341 3.95 -7.57 25.09
C PHE A 341 2.77 -8.19 24.35
N PRO A 342 1.53 -7.69 24.58
CA PRO A 342 0.37 -8.18 23.88
C PRO A 342 0.41 -7.78 22.40
N SER A 343 -0.07 -8.66 21.55
CA SER A 343 -0.39 -8.36 20.15
C SER A 343 -1.79 -8.89 19.86
N VAL A 344 -2.61 -8.09 19.17
CA VAL A 344 -4.00 -8.44 18.85
C VAL A 344 -4.24 -8.50 17.34
N ALA A 345 -4.99 -9.50 16.90
CA ALA A 345 -5.50 -9.57 15.54
C ALA A 345 -7.00 -9.85 15.53
N MET A 346 -7.71 -9.26 14.57
CA MET A 346 -9.16 -9.33 14.44
C MET A 346 -9.56 -9.78 13.04
N ASP A 347 -10.55 -10.64 12.95
CA ASP A 347 -11.15 -11.07 11.68
C ASP A 347 -12.23 -10.06 11.21
N PRO A 348 -12.65 -10.10 9.94
CA PRO A 348 -13.67 -9.20 9.41
C PRO A 348 -15.04 -9.26 10.13
N ALA A 349 -15.32 -10.34 10.89
CA ALA A 349 -16.54 -10.50 11.66
C ALA A 349 -16.42 -9.98 13.11
N GLY A 350 -15.26 -9.44 13.48
CA GLY A 350 -14.97 -8.89 14.79
C GLY A 350 -14.49 -9.91 15.82
N ASN A 351 -14.32 -11.19 15.48
CA ASN A 351 -13.67 -12.13 16.42
C ASN A 351 -12.17 -11.83 16.47
N PHE A 352 -11.56 -11.96 17.65
CA PHE A 352 -10.17 -11.57 17.82
C PHE A 352 -9.39 -12.56 18.69
N VAL A 353 -8.08 -12.56 18.49
CA VAL A 353 -7.10 -13.30 19.27
C VAL A 353 -6.09 -12.32 19.84
N ILE A 354 -5.76 -12.49 21.12
CA ILE A 354 -4.67 -11.75 21.77
C ILE A 354 -3.61 -12.77 22.16
N VAL A 355 -2.37 -12.51 21.76
CA VAL A 355 -1.18 -13.29 22.15
C VAL A 355 -0.27 -12.44 23.03
N TRP A 356 0.46 -13.06 23.95
CA TRP A 356 1.34 -12.35 24.88
C TRP A 356 2.50 -13.23 25.35
N THR A 357 3.53 -12.59 25.91
CA THR A 357 4.65 -13.23 26.59
C THR A 357 4.27 -13.50 28.05
N GLN A 358 4.37 -14.74 28.52
CA GLN A 358 4.07 -15.13 29.89
C GLN A 358 5.33 -15.63 30.60
N LEU A 359 5.59 -15.14 31.82
CA LEU A 359 6.63 -15.71 32.69
C LEU A 359 6.22 -17.10 33.20
N ALA A 360 6.93 -18.13 32.76
CA ALA A 360 6.71 -19.54 33.10
C ALA A 360 7.92 -20.12 33.86
N GLY A 361 7.96 -19.90 35.19
CA GLY A 361 9.08 -20.33 36.01
C GLY A 361 10.28 -19.38 35.89
N ALA A 362 11.36 -19.82 35.26
CA ALA A 362 12.56 -19.00 35.00
C ALA A 362 12.65 -18.48 33.56
N ASP A 363 11.79 -18.99 32.69
CA ASP A 363 11.75 -18.72 31.25
C ASP A 363 10.43 -18.04 30.87
N TYR A 364 10.31 -17.64 29.60
CA TYR A 364 9.09 -17.06 29.06
C TYR A 364 8.51 -17.93 27.94
N ASP A 365 7.18 -18.02 27.91
CA ASP A 365 6.40 -18.73 26.88
C ASP A 365 5.50 -17.75 26.13
N ILE A 366 5.04 -18.11 24.93
CA ILE A 366 3.98 -17.36 24.24
C ILE A 366 2.63 -18.02 24.50
N MET A 367 1.70 -17.24 25.02
CA MET A 367 0.33 -17.64 25.34
C MET A 367 -0.65 -16.86 24.47
N GLY A 368 -1.88 -17.37 24.37
CA GLY A 368 -2.94 -16.69 23.64
C GLY A 368 -4.34 -17.01 24.15
N ARG A 369 -5.30 -16.16 23.79
CA ARG A 369 -6.72 -16.35 24.06
C ARG A 369 -7.59 -15.77 22.95
N ARG A 370 -8.66 -16.47 22.63
CA ARG A 370 -9.64 -16.10 21.59
C ARG A 370 -10.90 -15.53 22.19
N PHE A 371 -11.51 -14.58 21.49
CA PHE A 371 -12.72 -13.88 21.88
C PHE A 371 -13.66 -13.72 20.69
N ASP A 372 -14.96 -13.66 20.98
CA ASP A 372 -15.97 -13.24 20.01
C ASP A 372 -16.00 -11.71 19.87
N ALA A 373 -16.74 -11.20 18.89
CA ALA A 373 -16.93 -9.76 18.64
C ALA A 373 -17.60 -8.96 19.77
N SER A 374 -18.06 -9.63 20.83
CA SER A 374 -18.60 -9.01 22.05
C SER A 374 -17.60 -9.04 23.21
N GLY A 375 -16.40 -9.60 23.01
CA GLY A 375 -15.37 -9.74 24.04
C GLY A 375 -15.59 -10.93 24.96
N ASN A 376 -16.48 -11.87 24.63
CA ASN A 376 -16.60 -13.10 25.41
C ASN A 376 -15.48 -14.07 25.01
N PRO A 377 -14.79 -14.69 25.98
CA PRO A 377 -13.76 -15.67 25.68
C PRO A 377 -14.36 -16.91 25.02
N LEU A 378 -13.77 -17.33 23.90
CA LEU A 378 -14.15 -18.53 23.15
C LEU A 378 -13.43 -19.80 23.66
N GLY A 379 -12.65 -19.67 24.73
CA GLY A 379 -11.89 -20.76 25.34
C GLY A 379 -11.04 -20.31 26.52
N ALA A 380 -10.26 -21.26 27.06
CA ALA A 380 -9.20 -21.00 28.01
C ALA A 380 -7.94 -20.47 27.29
N ASP A 381 -6.98 -19.98 28.08
CA ASP A 381 -5.65 -19.63 27.59
C ASP A 381 -4.99 -20.87 26.96
N PHE A 382 -4.30 -20.69 25.85
CA PHE A 382 -3.60 -21.77 25.14
C PHE A 382 -2.16 -21.38 24.85
N ALA A 383 -1.27 -22.38 24.81
CA ALA A 383 0.12 -22.17 24.44
C ALA A 383 0.22 -21.95 22.92
N VAL A 384 0.83 -20.83 22.54
CA VAL A 384 1.14 -20.51 21.15
C VAL A 384 2.43 -21.22 20.74
N SER A 385 3.50 -21.03 21.51
CA SER A 385 4.74 -21.79 21.37
C SER A 385 4.52 -23.26 21.74
N SER A 386 5.06 -24.18 20.96
CA SER A 386 5.03 -25.62 21.27
C SER A 386 6.23 -26.08 22.10
N THR A 387 7.31 -25.31 22.08
CA THR A 387 8.54 -25.56 22.82
C THR A 387 8.65 -24.56 23.96
N ASN A 388 8.62 -25.06 25.20
CA ASN A 388 8.73 -24.26 26.43
C ASN A 388 10.10 -24.45 27.09
N ALA A 389 11.12 -24.76 26.28
CA ALA A 389 12.49 -24.81 26.73
C ALA A 389 13.10 -23.45 26.43
N ASN A 390 13.69 -22.82 27.46
CA ASN A 390 14.27 -21.47 27.40
C ASN A 390 13.23 -20.40 26.97
N THR A 391 13.69 -19.20 26.63
CA THR A 391 12.84 -17.99 26.58
C THR A 391 12.24 -17.71 25.19
N GLN A 392 10.94 -17.45 25.16
CA GLN A 392 10.11 -17.06 24.00
C GLN A 392 9.42 -15.71 24.31
N PHE A 393 9.55 -14.69 23.45
CA PHE A 393 9.10 -13.33 23.77
C PHE A 393 8.83 -12.48 22.52
N PHE A 394 8.24 -11.29 22.73
CA PHE A 394 7.84 -10.33 21.69
C PHE A 394 7.01 -10.95 20.55
N PRO A 395 5.80 -11.46 20.84
CA PRO A 395 4.95 -12.03 19.81
C PRO A 395 4.30 -10.94 18.94
N SER A 396 4.12 -11.25 17.66
CA SER A 396 3.30 -10.52 16.71
C SER A 396 2.26 -11.50 16.12
N VAL A 397 1.01 -11.06 15.94
CA VAL A 397 -0.07 -11.91 15.39
C VAL A 397 -0.83 -11.22 14.26
N ALA A 398 -1.18 -11.99 13.23
CA ALA A 398 -2.04 -11.54 12.14
C ALA A 398 -3.15 -12.57 11.85
N ALA A 399 -4.36 -12.08 11.57
CA ALA A 399 -5.53 -12.90 11.29
C ALA A 399 -5.82 -12.98 9.79
N THR A 400 -6.22 -14.17 9.35
CA THR A 400 -6.82 -14.42 8.03
C THR A 400 -8.27 -13.92 8.01
N PRO A 401 -8.84 -13.60 6.83
CA PRO A 401 -10.26 -13.27 6.72
C PRO A 401 -11.21 -14.38 7.21
N GLY A 402 -10.74 -15.64 7.24
CA GLY A 402 -11.50 -16.79 7.75
C GLY A 402 -11.42 -17.01 9.26
N GLY A 403 -10.75 -16.13 10.01
CA GLY A 403 -10.59 -16.21 11.46
C GLY A 403 -9.44 -17.08 11.97
N GLY A 404 -8.75 -17.81 11.08
CA GLY A 404 -7.44 -18.42 11.41
C GLY A 404 -6.37 -17.34 11.59
N PHE A 405 -5.24 -17.67 12.19
CA PHE A 405 -4.19 -16.68 12.49
C PHE A 405 -2.80 -17.29 12.49
N VAL A 406 -1.79 -16.42 12.36
CA VAL A 406 -0.37 -16.75 12.46
C VAL A 406 0.26 -15.88 13.51
N ALA A 407 1.02 -16.50 14.42
CA ALA A 407 1.84 -15.80 15.40
C ALA A 407 3.32 -16.03 15.08
N ALA A 408 4.13 -14.96 15.16
CA ALA A 408 5.58 -14.99 15.06
C ALA A 408 6.19 -14.42 16.34
N TRP A 409 7.36 -14.90 16.77
CA TRP A 409 8.00 -14.48 18.01
C TRP A 409 9.51 -14.72 17.99
N GLN A 410 10.20 -14.04 18.90
CA GLN A 410 11.62 -14.25 19.16
C GLN A 410 11.82 -15.44 20.12
N SER A 411 12.73 -16.34 19.76
CA SER A 411 12.94 -17.62 20.44
C SER A 411 14.42 -17.84 20.72
N ASP A 412 14.77 -18.13 21.97
CA ASP A 412 16.00 -18.82 22.34
C ASP A 412 15.66 -20.29 22.48
N ASP A 413 15.72 -21.11 21.42
CA ASP A 413 15.38 -22.54 21.52
C ASP A 413 16.58 -23.42 21.92
N GLY A 414 17.60 -22.82 22.56
CA GLY A 414 18.84 -23.50 22.93
C GLY A 414 19.91 -23.48 21.83
N GLY A 415 19.72 -22.62 20.82
CA GLY A 415 20.76 -22.15 19.91
C GLY A 415 21.81 -21.26 20.61
N VAL A 416 22.71 -20.67 19.82
CA VAL A 416 23.72 -19.73 20.35
C VAL A 416 23.13 -18.33 20.52
N ASP A 417 22.09 -18.00 19.75
CA ASP A 417 21.48 -16.70 19.62
C ASP A 417 19.95 -16.82 19.48
N TYR A 418 19.24 -15.68 19.50
CA TYR A 418 17.81 -15.65 19.25
C TYR A 418 17.48 -15.87 17.77
N ASP A 419 16.44 -16.65 17.50
CA ASP A 419 15.88 -16.90 16.18
C ASP A 419 14.41 -16.48 16.13
N ILE A 420 13.83 -16.36 14.93
CA ILE A 420 12.41 -16.06 14.75
C ILE A 420 11.65 -17.34 14.46
N ARG A 421 10.66 -17.65 15.30
CA ARG A 421 9.75 -18.78 15.11
C ARG A 421 8.35 -18.28 14.82
N ALA A 422 7.57 -19.12 14.16
CA ALA A 422 6.16 -18.84 13.90
C ALA A 422 5.31 -20.11 13.95
N ARG A 423 4.01 -19.94 14.12
CA ARG A 423 3.03 -21.03 14.11
C ARG A 423 1.67 -20.56 13.62
N ARG A 424 1.00 -21.45 12.88
CA ARG A 424 -0.32 -21.23 12.29
C ARG A 424 -1.41 -21.92 13.09
N PHE A 425 -2.57 -21.29 13.14
CA PHE A 425 -3.75 -21.76 13.85
C PHE A 425 -4.99 -21.65 12.97
N ASP A 426 -5.90 -22.59 13.14
CA ASP A 426 -7.22 -22.50 12.54
C ASP A 426 -8.09 -21.46 13.27
N ALA A 427 -9.29 -21.21 12.72
CA ALA A 427 -10.22 -20.27 13.32
C ALA A 427 -10.70 -20.67 14.71
N ALA A 428 -10.53 -21.93 15.13
CA ALA A 428 -10.84 -22.42 16.47
C ALA A 428 -9.64 -22.32 17.44
N GLY A 429 -8.47 -21.86 16.99
CA GLY A 429 -7.25 -21.80 17.78
C GLY A 429 -6.54 -23.14 17.91
N ASN A 430 -6.87 -24.13 17.09
CA ASN A 430 -6.09 -25.36 17.02
C ASN A 430 -4.85 -25.11 16.14
N PRO A 431 -3.67 -25.59 16.56
CA PRO A 431 -2.48 -25.46 15.75
C PRO A 431 -2.59 -26.30 14.47
N LEU A 432 -2.28 -25.69 13.33
CA LEU A 432 -2.24 -26.33 12.01
C LEU A 432 -0.89 -27.02 11.72
N GLY A 433 0.03 -27.00 12.69
CA GLY A 433 1.36 -27.60 12.59
C GLY A 433 2.19 -27.36 13.85
N ALA A 434 3.46 -27.80 13.80
CA ALA A 434 4.48 -27.43 14.77
C ALA A 434 5.01 -26.02 14.50
N ASP A 435 5.77 -25.47 15.44
CA ASP A 435 6.51 -24.22 15.26
C ASP A 435 7.51 -24.41 14.10
N PHE A 436 7.59 -23.42 13.21
CA PHE A 436 8.57 -23.40 12.12
C PHE A 436 9.52 -22.20 12.28
N LEU A 437 10.75 -22.38 11.83
CA LEU A 437 11.79 -21.35 11.82
C LEU A 437 11.53 -20.39 10.65
N ALA A 438 11.50 -19.09 10.91
CA ALA A 438 11.31 -18.08 9.89
C ALA A 438 12.62 -17.75 9.16
N ASN A 439 13.66 -17.40 9.92
CA ASN A 439 14.98 -17.05 9.40
C ASN A 439 15.75 -18.27 8.86
N ASN A 440 16.67 -18.05 7.92
CA ASN A 440 17.65 -19.07 7.53
C ASN A 440 18.98 -18.88 8.29
N THR A 441 19.38 -17.63 8.52
CA THR A 441 20.59 -17.30 9.25
C THR A 441 20.35 -17.43 10.74
N THR A 442 20.98 -18.42 11.38
CA THR A 442 20.89 -18.66 12.84
C THR A 442 22.18 -18.27 13.58
N LEU A 443 22.98 -17.39 12.96
CA LEU A 443 24.20 -16.83 13.55
C LEU A 443 23.92 -15.37 13.86
N SER A 444 24.17 -14.95 15.10
CA SER A 444 23.77 -13.64 15.64
C SER A 444 22.26 -13.52 15.87
N PRO A 445 21.83 -12.69 16.85
CA PRO A 445 20.42 -12.56 17.19
C PRO A 445 19.55 -12.07 16.02
N GLN A 446 18.41 -12.72 15.84
CA GLN A 446 17.28 -12.25 15.02
C GLN A 446 16.17 -11.78 15.97
N VAL A 447 15.72 -10.54 15.80
CA VAL A 447 14.88 -9.86 16.81
C VAL A 447 13.75 -9.04 16.16
N SER A 448 12.81 -8.55 16.98
CA SER A 448 11.76 -7.60 16.56
C SER A 448 10.90 -8.13 15.40
N ALA A 449 10.29 -9.31 15.56
CA ALA A 449 9.49 -9.93 14.51
C ALA A 449 8.15 -9.23 14.29
N GLY A 450 7.80 -8.99 13.03
CA GLY A 450 6.46 -8.61 12.57
C GLY A 450 5.87 -9.67 11.65
N VAL A 451 4.54 -9.80 11.60
CA VAL A 451 3.85 -10.74 10.70
C VAL A 451 2.67 -10.08 9.99
N ALA A 452 2.56 -10.32 8.69
CA ALA A 452 1.38 -10.00 7.89
C ALA A 452 0.87 -11.26 7.20
N VAL A 453 -0.46 -11.37 7.09
CA VAL A 453 -1.13 -12.51 6.45
C VAL A 453 -2.09 -11.99 5.39
N GLY A 454 -1.98 -12.54 4.19
CA GLY A 454 -2.83 -12.21 3.07
C GLY A 454 -4.14 -13.00 3.04
N PRO A 455 -5.05 -12.68 2.11
CA PRO A 455 -6.40 -13.24 2.07
C PRO A 455 -6.44 -14.75 1.81
N SER A 456 -5.41 -15.32 1.19
CA SER A 456 -5.33 -16.78 0.93
C SER A 456 -4.59 -17.52 2.05
N GLY A 457 -4.13 -16.83 3.10
CA GLY A 457 -3.36 -17.37 4.21
C GLY A 457 -1.84 -17.39 3.97
N GLU A 458 -1.37 -16.86 2.84
CA GLU A 458 0.04 -16.56 2.62
C GLU A 458 0.55 -15.62 3.72
N THR A 459 1.77 -15.87 4.17
CA THR A 459 2.33 -15.19 5.35
C THR A 459 3.66 -14.56 4.98
N THR A 460 3.88 -13.33 5.40
CA THR A 460 5.18 -12.66 5.39
C THR A 460 5.60 -12.42 6.84
N VAL A 461 6.78 -12.88 7.21
CA VAL A 461 7.41 -12.58 8.52
C VAL A 461 8.61 -11.67 8.25
N VAL A 462 8.71 -10.56 8.98
CA VAL A 462 9.83 -9.60 8.93
C VAL A 462 10.56 -9.57 10.27
N TRP A 463 11.86 -9.30 10.29
CA TRP A 463 12.66 -9.18 11.50
C TRP A 463 13.95 -8.38 11.26
N GLU A 464 14.61 -8.01 12.35
CA GLU A 464 15.93 -7.38 12.38
C GLU A 464 17.02 -8.46 12.52
N ASP A 465 18.01 -8.46 11.63
CA ASP A 465 19.19 -9.33 11.71
C ASP A 465 20.34 -8.56 12.37
N GLN A 466 20.69 -8.88 13.62
CA GLN A 466 21.76 -8.19 14.35
C GLN A 466 23.17 -8.60 13.92
N GLY A 467 23.30 -9.55 12.99
CA GLY A 467 24.57 -9.91 12.37
C GLY A 467 24.99 -8.92 11.28
N THR A 468 24.02 -8.47 10.48
CA THR A 468 24.26 -7.50 9.39
C THR A 468 23.65 -6.12 9.64
N TYR A 469 22.81 -5.98 10.67
CA TYR A 469 22.00 -4.80 10.98
C TYR A 469 21.04 -4.40 9.85
N ASP A 470 20.54 -5.41 9.14
CA ASP A 470 19.56 -5.26 8.07
C ASP A 470 18.18 -5.76 8.48
N ILE A 471 17.17 -5.34 7.72
CA ILE A 471 15.82 -5.88 7.81
C ILE A 471 15.71 -7.08 6.88
N ARG A 472 15.27 -8.21 7.42
CA ARG A 472 15.06 -9.44 6.68
C ARG A 472 13.60 -9.86 6.72
N ALA A 473 13.17 -10.55 5.67
CA ALA A 473 11.85 -11.13 5.62
C ALA A 473 11.85 -12.48 4.93
N ARG A 474 10.79 -13.25 5.17
CA ARG A 474 10.53 -14.49 4.45
C ARG A 474 9.04 -14.73 4.27
N ARG A 475 8.70 -15.30 3.13
CA ARG A 475 7.34 -15.63 2.73
C ARG A 475 7.05 -17.12 2.86
N PHE A 476 5.81 -17.40 3.22
CA PHE A 476 5.27 -18.74 3.38
C PHE A 476 3.94 -18.86 2.66
N ASP A 477 3.67 -20.04 2.10
CA ASP A 477 2.36 -20.35 1.56
C ASP A 477 1.33 -20.54 2.68
N ALA A 478 0.06 -20.69 2.30
CA ALA A 478 -1.03 -20.94 3.25
C ALA A 478 -0.85 -22.21 4.09
N ALA A 479 -0.03 -23.15 3.62
CA ALA A 479 0.36 -24.38 4.32
C ALA A 479 1.62 -24.22 5.19
N GLY A 480 2.17 -23.01 5.31
CA GLY A 480 3.34 -22.68 6.12
C GLY A 480 4.66 -23.19 5.53
N ASN A 481 4.66 -23.61 4.26
CA ASN A 481 5.90 -23.94 3.57
C ASN A 481 6.58 -22.65 3.12
N ALA A 482 7.88 -22.54 3.35
CA ALA A 482 8.64 -21.40 2.85
C ALA A 482 8.57 -21.33 1.32
N LEU A 483 8.26 -20.15 0.79
CA LEU A 483 8.22 -19.86 -0.65
C LEU A 483 9.61 -19.50 -1.22
N GLY A 484 10.65 -19.59 -0.40
CA GLY A 484 12.03 -19.25 -0.76
C GLY A 484 12.95 -19.21 0.46
N ASN A 485 14.15 -18.66 0.26
CA ASN A 485 15.01 -18.24 1.36
C ASN A 485 14.51 -16.92 1.96
N ASP A 486 15.08 -16.53 3.10
CA ASP A 486 14.94 -15.15 3.56
C ASP A 486 15.66 -14.19 2.59
N PHE A 487 15.15 -12.96 2.51
CA PHE A 487 15.68 -11.89 1.68
C PHE A 487 15.84 -10.62 2.51
N VAL A 488 16.74 -9.74 2.07
CA VAL A 488 16.94 -8.42 2.69
C VAL A 488 15.87 -7.48 2.13
N VAL A 489 15.18 -6.77 3.02
CA VAL A 489 14.09 -5.84 2.67
C VAL A 489 14.68 -4.50 2.23
N ASN A 490 15.55 -3.92 3.06
CA ASN A 490 16.25 -2.67 2.76
C ASN A 490 17.27 -2.88 1.63
N SER A 491 17.33 -1.93 0.70
CA SER A 491 18.42 -1.83 -0.28
C SER A 491 19.67 -1.19 0.34
N THR A 492 19.50 -0.22 1.24
CA THR A 492 20.63 0.43 1.92
C THR A 492 21.05 -0.33 3.16
N THR A 493 22.25 -0.89 3.15
CA THR A 493 22.85 -1.64 4.29
C THR A 493 23.84 -0.78 5.09
N VAL A 494 23.79 0.55 4.97
CA VAL A 494 24.67 1.48 5.68
C VAL A 494 23.94 2.03 6.91
N GLY A 495 24.60 1.95 8.07
CA GLY A 495 23.99 2.31 9.34
C GLY A 495 22.99 1.27 9.84
N ASP A 496 22.66 1.34 11.11
CA ASP A 496 21.79 0.36 11.75
C ASP A 496 20.35 0.48 11.20
N GLN A 497 19.79 -0.64 10.73
CA GLN A 497 18.37 -0.76 10.42
C GLN A 497 17.69 -1.57 11.53
N GLY A 498 16.49 -1.18 11.94
CA GLY A 498 15.79 -1.91 13.00
C GLY A 498 14.31 -1.58 13.12
N GLN A 499 13.67 -2.23 14.10
CA GLN A 499 12.25 -2.03 14.43
C GLN A 499 11.30 -2.16 13.21
N PRO A 500 11.35 -3.27 12.46
CA PRO A 500 10.56 -3.38 11.26
C PRO A 500 9.08 -3.68 11.55
N ALA A 501 8.20 -3.18 10.69
CA ALA A 501 6.80 -3.57 10.62
C ALA A 501 6.42 -3.91 9.17
N VAL A 502 5.31 -4.65 8.99
CA VAL A 502 4.82 -5.06 7.68
C VAL A 502 3.31 -5.09 7.65
N ALA A 503 2.71 -4.52 6.61
CA ALA A 503 1.29 -4.61 6.31
C ALA A 503 1.06 -5.19 4.91
N MET A 504 -0.08 -5.86 4.72
CA MET A 504 -0.44 -6.50 3.46
C MET A 504 -1.91 -6.26 3.11
N ASN A 505 -2.16 -5.80 1.87
CA ASN A 505 -3.50 -5.57 1.35
C ASN A 505 -4.15 -6.88 0.81
N GLY A 506 -5.37 -6.78 0.32
CA GLY A 506 -6.14 -7.90 -0.25
C GLY A 506 -5.64 -8.46 -1.59
N THR A 507 -4.58 -7.92 -2.20
CA THR A 507 -3.91 -8.56 -3.36
C THR A 507 -2.68 -9.36 -2.96
N GLY A 508 -2.26 -9.27 -1.69
CA GLY A 508 -0.99 -9.84 -1.21
C GLY A 508 0.21 -8.89 -1.40
N THR A 509 -0.02 -7.66 -1.88
CA THR A 509 1.01 -6.61 -1.93
C THR A 509 1.35 -6.18 -0.50
N SER A 510 2.64 -6.08 -0.19
CA SER A 510 3.14 -5.81 1.14
C SER A 510 3.97 -4.54 1.17
N VAL A 511 3.83 -3.74 2.23
CA VAL A 511 4.72 -2.61 2.50
C VAL A 511 5.41 -2.87 3.82
N PHE A 512 6.73 -2.72 3.81
CA PHE A 512 7.58 -2.81 4.99
C PHE A 512 7.97 -1.41 5.43
N THR A 513 8.02 -1.17 6.74
CA THR A 513 8.56 0.05 7.34
C THR A 513 9.65 -0.31 8.33
N TRP A 514 10.65 0.55 8.50
CA TRP A 514 11.72 0.35 9.48
C TRP A 514 12.39 1.67 9.89
N PHE A 515 13.06 1.65 11.03
CA PHE A 515 14.00 2.70 11.42
C PHE A 515 15.33 2.52 10.69
N SER A 516 15.90 3.61 10.18
CA SER A 516 17.18 3.63 9.46
C SER A 516 18.11 4.70 10.01
N ALA A 517 19.30 4.31 10.49
CA ALA A 517 20.36 5.21 10.91
C ALA A 517 21.32 5.62 9.78
N GLU A 518 20.87 5.53 8.52
CA GLU A 518 21.69 5.83 7.33
C GLU A 518 22.13 7.31 7.28
N VAL A 519 21.21 8.23 7.56
CA VAL A 519 21.41 9.68 7.42
C VAL A 519 20.96 10.40 8.69
N GLY A 520 21.67 11.48 9.05
CA GLY A 520 21.23 12.44 10.06
C GLY A 520 21.01 11.83 11.44
N ALA A 521 19.83 12.09 12.01
CA ALA A 521 19.43 11.59 13.32
C ALA A 521 18.73 10.20 13.26
N GLY A 522 18.58 9.63 12.07
CA GLY A 522 17.82 8.42 11.83
C GLY A 522 16.37 8.71 11.42
N ASP A 523 15.94 8.04 10.36
CA ASP A 523 14.68 8.28 9.65
C ASP A 523 13.81 7.01 9.62
N ILE A 524 12.54 7.17 9.29
CA ILE A 524 11.65 6.06 8.96
C ILE A 524 11.75 5.80 7.46
N ARG A 525 12.02 4.56 7.09
CA ARG A 525 12.05 4.11 5.70
C ARG A 525 10.92 3.14 5.42
N ALA A 526 10.57 3.02 4.16
CA ALA A 526 9.63 2.02 3.69
C ALA A 526 9.98 1.50 2.30
N ARG A 527 9.45 0.32 1.98
CA ARG A 527 9.57 -0.31 0.66
C ARG A 527 8.39 -1.22 0.37
N GLU A 528 7.91 -1.18 -0.86
CA GLU A 528 6.83 -2.02 -1.35
C GLU A 528 7.33 -3.28 -2.05
N PHE A 529 6.57 -4.35 -1.89
CA PHE A 529 6.75 -5.64 -2.52
C PHE A 529 5.44 -6.15 -3.08
N ASP A 530 5.50 -6.78 -4.25
CA ASP A 530 4.35 -7.44 -4.86
C ASP A 530 3.96 -8.74 -4.11
N SER A 531 2.87 -9.36 -4.57
CA SER A 531 2.41 -10.66 -4.07
C SER A 531 3.34 -11.85 -4.38
N SER A 532 4.41 -11.65 -5.16
CA SER A 532 5.48 -12.64 -5.37
C SER A 532 6.62 -12.47 -4.37
N GLY A 533 6.70 -11.32 -3.68
CA GLY A 533 7.78 -10.95 -2.79
C GLY A 533 8.96 -10.31 -3.53
N ALA A 534 8.73 -9.79 -4.73
CA ALA A 534 9.68 -8.96 -5.44
C ALA A 534 9.45 -7.49 -5.04
N PRO A 535 10.50 -6.70 -4.78
CA PRO A 535 10.35 -5.29 -4.50
C PRO A 535 9.77 -4.57 -5.73
N THR A 536 8.75 -3.74 -5.51
CA THR A 536 8.14 -2.88 -6.56
C THR A 536 8.54 -1.42 -6.39
N SER A 537 9.14 -1.05 -5.26
CA SER A 537 9.69 0.27 -5.04
C SER A 537 11.15 0.20 -4.60
N ASP A 538 11.79 1.36 -4.64
CA ASP A 538 13.00 1.63 -3.87
C ASP A 538 12.70 1.83 -2.39
N ASP A 539 13.76 1.92 -1.57
CA ASP A 539 13.66 2.43 -0.20
C ASP A 539 13.35 3.94 -0.26
N PHE A 540 12.23 4.38 0.32
CA PHE A 540 11.87 5.79 0.39
C PHE A 540 11.77 6.26 1.85
N VAL A 541 12.02 7.56 2.10
CA VAL A 541 11.87 8.15 3.44
C VAL A 541 10.40 8.43 3.70
N VAL A 542 9.89 7.97 4.85
CA VAL A 542 8.52 8.19 5.28
C VAL A 542 8.34 9.58 5.90
N ASN A 543 9.19 9.95 6.85
CA ASN A 543 9.13 11.25 7.52
C ASN A 543 9.68 12.37 6.64
N THR A 544 9.15 13.59 6.80
CA THR A 544 9.74 14.79 6.15
C THR A 544 10.74 15.50 7.07
N THR A 545 10.55 15.34 8.38
CA THR A 545 11.44 15.92 9.38
C THR A 545 12.63 15.00 9.67
N THR A 546 13.82 15.32 9.16
CA THR A 546 15.03 14.47 9.27
C THR A 546 16.07 14.96 10.30
N ALA A 547 15.84 16.13 10.90
CA ALA A 547 16.76 16.74 11.86
C ALA A 547 16.70 16.12 13.28
N PHE A 548 15.69 15.29 13.55
CA PHE A 548 15.41 14.73 14.87
C PHE A 548 15.28 13.21 14.79
N PHE A 549 15.54 12.54 15.91
CA PHE A 549 15.45 11.08 16.00
C PHE A 549 14.00 10.64 15.76
N GLN A 550 13.81 9.83 14.73
CA GLN A 550 12.56 9.14 14.42
C GLN A 550 12.73 7.65 14.78
N SER A 551 11.69 6.97 15.27
CA SER A 551 11.79 5.54 15.61
C SER A 551 10.45 4.83 15.70
N ARG A 552 10.48 3.50 15.78
CA ARG A 552 9.32 2.60 15.98
C ARG A 552 8.17 2.89 15.01
N PRO A 553 8.40 2.72 13.71
CA PRO A 553 7.31 2.80 12.77
C PRO A 553 6.37 1.61 12.93
N ASP A 554 5.08 1.88 12.77
CA ASP A 554 4.06 0.86 12.57
C ASP A 554 3.22 1.25 11.35
N ILE A 555 2.63 0.24 10.67
CA ILE A 555 2.00 0.42 9.36
C ILE A 555 0.68 -0.35 9.25
N ALA A 556 -0.29 0.29 8.60
CA ALA A 556 -1.54 -0.34 8.20
C ALA A 556 -1.80 -0.09 6.70
N TYR A 557 -2.28 -1.11 5.98
CA TYR A 557 -2.54 -1.07 4.54
C TYR A 557 -3.96 -1.55 4.22
N ALA A 558 -4.77 -0.65 3.68
CA ALA A 558 -6.14 -0.90 3.23
C ALA A 558 -6.19 -1.46 1.81
N ASP A 559 -7.28 -2.18 1.50
CA ASP A 559 -7.54 -2.77 0.19
C ASP A 559 -7.86 -1.70 -0.87
N ASN A 560 -8.24 -0.49 -0.46
CA ASN A 560 -8.43 0.65 -1.37
C ASN A 560 -7.12 1.40 -1.72
N GLY A 561 -5.95 0.90 -1.27
CA GLY A 561 -4.66 1.52 -1.53
C GLY A 561 -4.16 2.44 -0.42
N GLU A 562 -5.02 2.85 0.53
CA GLU A 562 -4.62 3.75 1.62
C GLU A 562 -3.64 3.05 2.57
N ILE A 563 -2.51 3.71 2.81
CA ILE A 563 -1.47 3.28 3.73
C ILE A 563 -1.31 4.36 4.78
N VAL A 564 -1.20 3.97 6.05
CA VAL A 564 -0.86 4.87 7.15
C VAL A 564 0.38 4.32 7.83
N VAL A 565 1.41 5.15 7.96
CA VAL A 565 2.59 4.85 8.79
C VAL A 565 2.58 5.80 9.98
N ALA A 566 2.67 5.27 11.19
CA ALA A 566 2.77 6.02 12.44
C ALA A 566 4.13 5.75 13.10
N TRP A 567 4.76 6.76 13.73
CA TRP A 567 6.07 6.61 14.36
C TRP A 567 6.28 7.59 15.52
N GLU A 568 7.33 7.35 16.31
CA GLU A 568 7.79 8.24 17.37
C GLU A 568 8.78 9.29 16.84
N SER A 569 8.59 10.56 17.20
CA SER A 569 9.49 11.66 16.86
C SER A 569 9.85 12.53 18.04
N ASN A 570 11.11 12.94 18.13
CA ASN A 570 11.58 13.93 19.12
C ASN A 570 11.54 15.39 18.63
N GLN A 571 10.84 15.69 17.52
CA GLN A 571 10.88 17.01 16.89
C GLN A 571 10.24 18.16 17.69
N SER A 572 9.42 17.84 18.70
CA SER A 572 8.81 18.82 19.62
C SER A 572 9.61 19.02 20.92
N GLY A 573 10.71 18.28 21.11
CA GLY A 573 11.56 18.28 22.30
C GLY A 573 11.24 17.16 23.31
N ALA A 574 9.99 16.71 23.39
CA ALA A 574 9.59 15.43 23.99
C ALA A 574 9.30 14.43 22.86
N SER A 575 9.23 13.12 23.16
CA SER A 575 8.77 12.17 22.15
C SER A 575 7.28 12.36 21.89
N ASP A 576 6.88 12.46 20.63
CA ASP A 576 5.51 12.62 20.17
C ASP A 576 5.19 11.61 19.07
N ILE A 577 3.91 11.38 18.78
CA ILE A 577 3.50 10.45 17.73
C ILE A 577 3.14 11.22 16.47
N PHE A 578 3.79 10.86 15.36
CA PHE A 578 3.54 11.40 14.03
C PHE A 578 3.03 10.31 13.10
N ALA A 579 2.40 10.74 12.02
CA ALA A 579 2.02 9.85 10.94
C ALA A 579 2.11 10.55 9.59
N ARG A 580 2.15 9.74 8.54
CA ARG A 580 2.00 10.17 7.14
C ARG A 580 1.23 9.09 6.40
N ARG A 581 0.44 9.55 5.44
CA ARG A 581 -0.37 8.69 4.58
C ARG A 581 0.31 8.49 3.25
N TYR A 582 0.09 7.34 2.65
CA TYR A 582 0.50 7.01 1.29
C TYR A 582 -0.66 6.35 0.53
N LEU A 583 -0.60 6.43 -0.80
CA LEU A 583 -1.48 5.68 -1.67
C LEU A 583 -0.62 4.69 -2.47
N GLY A 584 -0.86 3.41 -2.23
CA GLY A 584 -0.29 2.30 -3.00
C GLY A 584 -1.31 1.66 -3.94
N PRO A 585 -0.92 0.60 -4.67
CA PRO A 585 -1.78 -0.22 -5.50
C PRO A 585 -3.04 -0.69 -4.76
N ALA A 586 -4.20 -0.18 -5.19
CA ALA A 586 -5.49 -0.63 -4.69
C ALA A 586 -5.85 -2.02 -5.24
N VAL A 587 -6.59 -2.80 -4.45
CA VAL A 587 -7.29 -3.99 -4.93
C VAL A 587 -8.33 -3.52 -5.94
N PRO A 588 -8.25 -3.94 -7.23
CA PRO A 588 -9.26 -3.56 -8.20
C PRO A 588 -10.64 -3.99 -7.68
N PRO A 589 -11.68 -3.15 -7.79
CA PRO A 589 -13.02 -3.57 -7.42
C PRO A 589 -13.31 -4.86 -8.17
N ALA A 590 -13.71 -5.91 -7.44
CA ALA A 590 -13.98 -7.22 -8.02
C ALA A 590 -14.79 -6.98 -9.28
N SER A 591 -14.19 -7.27 -10.45
CA SER A 591 -14.89 -7.08 -11.71
C SER A 591 -16.21 -7.79 -11.52
N ALA A 592 -17.30 -7.03 -11.51
CA ALA A 592 -18.61 -7.63 -11.59
C ALA A 592 -18.55 -8.39 -12.90
N SER A 593 -18.24 -9.69 -12.85
CA SER A 593 -18.44 -10.57 -13.97
C SER A 593 -19.83 -10.21 -14.45
N PRO A 594 -20.00 -9.69 -15.68
CA PRO A 594 -21.32 -9.32 -16.15
C PRO A 594 -22.16 -10.53 -15.86
N ALA A 595 -23.15 -10.37 -14.97
CA ALA A 595 -24.00 -11.45 -14.54
C ALA A 595 -24.40 -12.13 -15.84
N THR A 596 -23.98 -13.38 -16.01
CA THR A 596 -24.36 -14.12 -17.21
C THR A 596 -25.87 -14.07 -17.19
N GLU A 597 -26.43 -13.34 -18.17
CA GLU A 597 -27.86 -13.18 -18.32
C GLU A 597 -28.44 -14.58 -18.14
N PRO A 598 -29.33 -14.82 -17.15
CA PRO A 598 -30.07 -16.08 -17.16
C PRO A 598 -30.69 -16.16 -18.54
N PRO A 599 -30.57 -17.30 -19.26
CA PRO A 599 -31.06 -17.38 -20.62
C PRO A 599 -32.49 -16.87 -20.66
N PHE A 600 -32.73 -15.78 -21.41
CA PHE A 600 -34.06 -15.28 -21.65
C PHE A 600 -34.84 -16.41 -22.33
N ASP A 601 -35.77 -17.05 -21.60
CA ASP A 601 -36.81 -17.82 -22.24
C ASP A 601 -37.71 -16.81 -22.99
N PRO A 602 -37.77 -16.84 -24.33
CA PRO A 602 -38.62 -15.92 -25.07
C PRO A 602 -40.07 -16.14 -24.64
N VAL A 603 -40.69 -15.12 -24.05
CA VAL A 603 -42.11 -15.15 -23.68
C VAL A 603 -42.93 -15.39 -24.96
N ASN A 604 -43.59 -16.54 -25.04
CA ASN A 604 -44.46 -16.84 -26.17
C ASN A 604 -45.68 -15.92 -26.12
N ILE A 605 -45.82 -15.06 -27.13
CA ILE A 605 -46.90 -14.09 -27.23
C ILE A 605 -48.29 -14.77 -27.26
N LEU A 606 -48.35 -16.06 -27.60
CA LEU A 606 -49.57 -16.86 -27.55
C LEU A 606 -50.04 -17.14 -26.12
N ASP A 607 -49.15 -17.23 -25.13
CA ASP A 607 -49.53 -17.48 -23.74
C ASP A 607 -50.12 -16.20 -23.11
N LEU A 608 -49.57 -15.03 -23.48
CA LEU A 608 -50.12 -13.72 -23.11
C LEU A 608 -51.50 -13.46 -23.71
N LEU A 609 -51.74 -13.93 -24.94
CA LEU A 609 -53.02 -13.79 -25.64
C LEU A 609 -54.09 -14.79 -25.16
N ARG A 610 -53.70 -15.88 -24.49
CA ARG A 610 -54.62 -16.88 -23.91
C ARG A 610 -55.10 -16.52 -22.50
N GLY A 611 -54.60 -15.42 -21.92
CA GLY A 611 -54.95 -15.01 -20.55
C GLY A 611 -54.27 -15.84 -19.45
N GLU A 612 -53.22 -16.59 -19.79
CA GLU A 612 -52.39 -17.26 -18.80
C GLU A 612 -51.33 -16.26 -18.30
N THR A 613 -51.46 -15.82 -17.05
CA THR A 613 -50.44 -14.95 -16.42
C THR A 613 -49.14 -15.74 -16.28
N PRO A 614 -48.02 -15.31 -16.91
CA PRO A 614 -46.72 -15.88 -16.59
C PRO A 614 -46.38 -15.54 -15.14
N HIS A 615 -45.88 -16.52 -14.38
CA HIS A 615 -45.30 -16.27 -13.07
C HIS A 615 -44.04 -15.43 -13.20
N LEU A 616 -44.18 -14.11 -13.20
CA LEU A 616 -43.05 -13.21 -12.95
C LEU A 616 -42.68 -13.31 -11.47
N PRO A 617 -41.41 -13.49 -11.11
CA PRO A 617 -40.99 -13.40 -9.71
C PRO A 617 -41.30 -11.98 -9.20
N ALA A 618 -41.99 -11.90 -8.07
CA ALA A 618 -42.33 -10.65 -7.42
C ALA A 618 -41.05 -9.95 -6.92
N LEU A 619 -40.49 -9.05 -7.74
CA LEU A 619 -39.47 -8.11 -7.29
C LEU A 619 -40.19 -6.96 -6.56
N ALA A 620 -39.94 -6.88 -5.25
CA ALA A 620 -40.46 -5.84 -4.39
C ALA A 620 -39.93 -4.46 -4.84
N ALA A 621 -40.84 -3.63 -5.36
CA ALA A 621 -40.55 -2.24 -5.69
C ALA A 621 -40.55 -1.38 -4.42
N SER A 622 -39.39 -1.18 -3.80
CA SER A 622 -39.21 -0.11 -2.80
C SER A 622 -37.76 0.33 -2.62
N ASP A 623 -36.96 0.36 -3.68
CA ASP A 623 -35.59 0.89 -3.65
C ASP A 623 -35.40 1.94 -4.76
N PRO A 624 -35.15 3.22 -4.44
CA PRO A 624 -34.95 4.28 -5.41
C PRO A 624 -33.61 4.22 -6.16
N GLY A 625 -32.75 3.23 -5.90
CA GLY A 625 -31.44 3.07 -6.52
C GLY A 625 -31.33 2.12 -7.72
N PHE A 626 -32.41 1.50 -8.21
CA PHE A 626 -32.30 0.53 -9.32
C PHE A 626 -32.00 1.21 -10.68
N PRO A 627 -30.97 0.77 -11.44
CA PRO A 627 -30.73 1.27 -12.78
C PRO A 627 -31.89 0.86 -13.71
N SER A 628 -32.32 1.76 -14.60
CA SER A 628 -33.40 1.52 -15.55
C SER A 628 -33.01 0.44 -16.56
N TRP A 629 -33.74 -0.68 -16.58
CA TRP A 629 -33.59 -1.72 -17.60
C TRP A 629 -34.38 -1.33 -18.86
N ASP A 630 -33.70 -1.32 -20.00
CA ASP A 630 -34.28 -0.97 -21.30
C ASP A 630 -34.90 -2.25 -21.91
N PHE A 631 -36.22 -2.43 -21.78
CA PHE A 631 -36.90 -3.60 -22.32
C PHE A 631 -37.04 -3.47 -23.85
N ARG A 632 -36.22 -4.23 -24.60
CA ARG A 632 -36.43 -4.42 -26.04
C ARG A 632 -37.47 -5.52 -26.28
N LEU A 633 -38.61 -5.14 -26.84
CA LEU A 633 -39.63 -6.08 -27.31
C LEU A 633 -39.30 -6.50 -28.75
N GLU A 634 -38.65 -7.65 -28.94
CA GLU A 634 -38.47 -8.23 -30.27
C GLU A 634 -39.67 -9.10 -30.66
N LEU A 635 -40.43 -8.64 -31.66
CA LEU A 635 -41.51 -9.41 -32.27
C LEU A 635 -40.94 -10.42 -33.26
N ALA A 636 -40.63 -11.63 -32.80
CA ALA A 636 -40.32 -12.75 -33.68
C ALA A 636 -41.62 -13.34 -34.27
N ARG A 637 -41.83 -13.20 -35.59
CA ARG A 637 -42.88 -13.96 -36.28
C ARG A 637 -42.47 -15.44 -36.35
N SER A 638 -43.13 -16.29 -35.59
CA SER A 638 -43.02 -17.74 -35.80
C SER A 638 -43.61 -18.12 -37.17
N PRO A 639 -42.87 -18.80 -38.06
CA PRO A 639 -43.42 -19.29 -39.31
C PRO A 639 -44.40 -20.43 -39.03
N GLY A 640 -45.68 -20.25 -39.38
CA GLY A 640 -46.70 -21.31 -39.29
C GLY A 640 -47.84 -21.08 -38.30
N ALA A 641 -47.94 -19.91 -37.65
CA ALA A 641 -49.09 -19.58 -36.84
C ALA A 641 -50.34 -19.32 -37.72
N ASP A 642 -51.29 -20.26 -37.68
CA ASP A 642 -52.63 -20.08 -38.24
C ASP A 642 -53.45 -19.21 -37.28
N LEU A 643 -53.78 -17.99 -37.71
CA LEU A 643 -54.50 -16.99 -36.92
C LEU A 643 -56.03 -17.07 -37.12
N SER A 644 -56.53 -18.10 -37.82
CA SER A 644 -57.95 -18.23 -38.17
C SER A 644 -58.88 -18.52 -36.98
N ASP A 645 -58.34 -18.90 -35.82
CA ASP A 645 -59.10 -19.18 -34.59
C ASP A 645 -59.25 -17.97 -33.64
N LEU A 646 -58.70 -16.80 -33.99
CA LEU A 646 -58.83 -15.59 -33.16
C LEU A 646 -60.14 -14.85 -33.46
N ASP A 647 -61.07 -14.85 -32.50
CA ASP A 647 -62.28 -14.02 -32.54
C ASP A 647 -61.91 -12.52 -32.40
N PRO A 648 -62.08 -11.69 -33.46
CA PRO A 648 -61.68 -10.29 -33.47
C PRO A 648 -62.48 -9.39 -32.50
N SER A 649 -63.51 -9.93 -31.84
CA SER A 649 -64.37 -9.18 -30.92
C SER A 649 -63.93 -9.23 -29.46
N SER A 650 -62.91 -10.02 -29.12
CA SER A 650 -62.57 -10.38 -27.72
C SER A 650 -61.50 -9.53 -27.05
N SER A 651 -60.83 -8.60 -27.75
CA SER A 651 -59.79 -7.75 -27.16
C SER A 651 -59.59 -6.44 -27.91
N THR A 652 -59.57 -5.32 -27.18
CA THR A 652 -59.28 -3.97 -27.71
C THR A 652 -57.87 -3.89 -28.32
N LEU A 653 -56.93 -4.72 -27.82
CA LEU A 653 -55.53 -4.77 -28.26
C LEU A 653 -55.39 -5.41 -29.65
N LEU A 654 -56.26 -6.37 -30.00
CA LEU A 654 -56.26 -7.02 -31.32
C LEU A 654 -56.79 -6.09 -32.43
N ARG A 655 -57.63 -5.10 -32.10
CA ARG A 655 -58.11 -4.10 -33.08
C ARG A 655 -57.02 -3.13 -33.53
N GLU A 656 -56.06 -2.79 -32.67
CA GLU A 656 -54.99 -1.85 -33.01
C GLU A 656 -53.91 -2.47 -33.92
N LEU A 657 -53.72 -3.80 -33.87
CA LEU A 657 -52.75 -4.52 -34.70
C LEU A 657 -53.14 -4.65 -36.19
N PHE A 658 -54.41 -4.43 -36.54
CA PHE A 658 -54.94 -4.61 -37.90
C PHE A 658 -55.31 -3.30 -38.63
N GLU A 659 -55.07 -2.12 -38.04
CA GLU A 659 -55.26 -0.85 -38.78
C GLU A 659 -54.04 -0.52 -39.70
N PRO A 660 -54.26 -0.16 -40.98
CA PRO A 660 -53.17 0.18 -41.91
C PRO A 660 -52.33 1.41 -41.50
N ALA A 661 -52.77 2.18 -40.50
CA ALA A 661 -52.12 3.41 -40.07
C ALA A 661 -50.94 3.21 -39.11
N PHE A 662 -50.76 2.02 -38.52
CA PHE A 662 -49.72 1.78 -37.50
C PHE A 662 -48.32 1.52 -38.09
N LEU A 663 -48.19 1.22 -39.39
CA LEU A 663 -46.89 0.93 -40.03
C LEU A 663 -46.12 2.18 -40.53
N ARG A 664 -46.59 3.41 -40.25
CA ARG A 664 -45.89 4.65 -40.63
C ARG A 664 -46.03 5.74 -39.57
N LYS A 665 -45.12 5.77 -38.59
CA LYS A 665 -44.66 6.91 -37.75
C LYS A 665 -44.00 6.30 -36.49
N ARG A 666 -42.78 6.60 -36.03
CA ARG A 666 -41.73 7.60 -36.28
C ARG A 666 -40.45 7.04 -35.62
N ARG A 667 -39.29 6.95 -36.29
CA ARG A 667 -38.23 7.97 -36.21
C ARG A 667 -38.76 9.39 -35.98
N LEU A 668 -38.52 9.93 -34.79
CA LEU A 668 -38.27 11.36 -34.62
C LEU A 668 -37.49 11.63 -33.34
N ALA A 669 -36.31 12.23 -33.55
CA ALA A 669 -35.45 12.81 -32.54
C ALA A 669 -36.03 14.13 -31.99
N PHE A 670 -35.59 14.54 -30.80
CA PHE A 670 -35.29 15.94 -30.54
C PHE A 670 -33.92 16.12 -29.86
N PRO A 671 -33.17 17.18 -30.21
CA PRO A 671 -31.82 17.50 -29.74
C PRO A 671 -31.83 18.58 -28.65
N GLY A 672 -30.71 18.69 -27.92
CA GLY A 672 -30.38 19.89 -27.15
C GLY A 672 -29.67 19.63 -25.83
N LEU A 673 -28.35 19.39 -25.88
CA LEU A 673 -27.40 19.94 -24.90
C LEU A 673 -25.97 19.80 -25.46
N LEU A 674 -25.51 20.87 -26.10
CA LEU A 674 -24.12 21.28 -26.20
C LEU A 674 -24.11 22.78 -25.89
N GLY A 675 -23.33 23.20 -24.90
CA GLY A 675 -23.15 24.61 -24.54
C GLY A 675 -22.85 24.92 -23.07
N LYS A 676 -21.90 24.23 -22.44
CA LYS A 676 -20.63 24.79 -21.94
C LYS A 676 -19.74 23.66 -21.48
#